data_AF-A0A933S0P6-F1
#
_entry.id   AF-A0A933S0P6-F1
#
_cell.length_a   1.000
_cell.length_b   1.000
_cell.length_c   1.000
_cell.angle_alpha   90.00
_cell.angle_beta   90.00
_cell.angle_gamma   90.00
#
_symmetry.space_group_name_H-M   'P 1'
#
loop_
_entity.id
_entity.type
_entity.pdbx_description
1 polymer ?
#
loop_
_entity_poly.entity_id
_entity_poly.type
_entity_poly.pdbx_seq_one_letter_code
_entity_poly.pdbx_strand_id
1 'polypeptide(L)'
;MSDKLEPIIRTIERRAQCRPGRMVVAINPRTGKSLSNAGLLNITINRILNDEVLYEIKSDEWVCIEDSIVTIAAFPTNERSDSTFQIRVRASKENVTRIAEALHSKEFSPTQILLQLINYSLRDLLNESARQGEMSAIELIGINRSAWEAEIVRAIAGRLSLDAEIVLPMQRPIIDTDVVIRAVAIPISPSDAPHATFPITFSVVLARAQLRSSEPLPRSARDGEALVRIIIIKAFRDLISLYTYWYQSEEMKKQLTGALSEELGRYAYSLKSIVMDPIAPPIPAEDLIATDINWTGSHARPISFRVQAMVRMNTDGAGVYHARKLDRNDWIKAEISRALEFAMHGRNLIEFTAEAEHELHKAVHRRLEDSARWIGHEVASLELVPRTEIQPPQIPTQGYGPHFEISDNGIINFAPARALDRHGNNIVRLSKLHPILCTLTSNLVEALGHGNIPHCYLKDRAEAYRELIEHSIDTIDFARLYVEGTRLANAMKTALADEDLPQLAHPVQEALDSLLQLHGTFVLATAEGIEIIAAEERYRRTPQEEAEHRAAAISFAESLQNEPNLIDPKAASFVLETAKEIGRGANPERSSVIASGTVKNVSIVVSTLGTLGAASTAAVASGIPALVVASGISALVVGESLKKSKPFAALTGLITKGLDKASDTEVTSVLSTLSERFRLQLEPVLRIEPQLRRLANQREFSWLNRTLDWLQYEPSVVDRFSSETENR
;
A
#
# COMPACT_ATOMS: atom_id res chain seq x y z
N MET A 1 -48.40 -18.60 -11.18
CA MET A 1 -49.49 -19.09 -10.31
C MET A 1 -50.37 -19.98 -11.16
N SER A 2 -50.73 -21.18 -10.69
CA SER A 2 -51.73 -22.00 -11.38
C SER A 2 -53.05 -21.23 -11.43
N ASP A 3 -53.75 -21.26 -12.58
CA ASP A 3 -55.03 -20.56 -12.75
C ASP A 3 -56.13 -21.36 -12.03
N LYS A 4 -56.16 -21.28 -10.69
CA LYS A 4 -57.05 -22.10 -9.85
C LYS A 4 -58.55 -21.83 -10.11
N LEU A 5 -58.90 -20.71 -10.74
CA LEU A 5 -60.26 -20.41 -11.21
C LEU A 5 -60.59 -20.92 -12.61
N GLU A 6 -59.64 -21.47 -13.36
CA GLU A 6 -59.86 -22.01 -14.71
C GLU A 6 -61.05 -23.00 -14.80
N PRO A 7 -61.35 -23.84 -13.78
CA PRO A 7 -62.52 -24.70 -13.83
C PRO A 7 -63.86 -23.95 -13.86
N ILE A 8 -63.93 -22.75 -13.28
CA ILE A 8 -65.11 -21.85 -13.29
C ILE A 8 -65.08 -20.95 -14.50
N ILE A 9 -63.99 -20.21 -14.72
CA ILE A 9 -63.87 -19.20 -15.75
C ILE A 9 -62.54 -19.36 -16.45
N ARG A 10 -62.58 -19.50 -17.78
CA ARG A 10 -61.36 -19.51 -18.59
C ARG A 10 -61.56 -18.78 -19.89
N THR A 11 -60.48 -18.22 -20.41
CA THR A 11 -60.49 -17.60 -21.73
C THR A 11 -60.53 -18.68 -22.81
N ILE A 12 -61.35 -18.50 -23.83
CA ILE A 12 -61.42 -19.36 -25.01
C ILE A 12 -61.15 -18.53 -26.27
N GLU A 13 -60.62 -19.16 -27.32
CA GLU A 13 -60.33 -18.45 -28.57
C GLU A 13 -61.57 -18.34 -29.46
N ARG A 14 -62.46 -19.35 -29.42
CA ARG A 14 -63.62 -19.44 -30.30
C ARG A 14 -64.83 -19.97 -29.56
N ARG A 15 -66.01 -19.40 -29.81
CA ARG A 15 -67.29 -19.87 -29.23
C ARG A 15 -67.57 -21.36 -29.44
N ALA A 16 -67.15 -21.91 -30.57
CA ALA A 16 -67.32 -23.33 -30.89
C ALA A 16 -66.54 -24.27 -29.94
N GLN A 17 -65.58 -23.75 -29.17
CA GLN A 17 -64.85 -24.50 -28.16
C GLN A 17 -65.61 -24.60 -26.82
N CYS A 18 -66.80 -23.99 -26.71
CA CYS A 18 -67.61 -24.04 -25.50
C CYS A 18 -68.06 -25.47 -25.19
N ARG A 19 -67.75 -25.94 -23.98
CA ARG A 19 -68.18 -27.25 -23.50
C ARG A 19 -69.68 -27.25 -23.19
N PRO A 20 -70.40 -28.37 -23.39
CA PRO A 20 -71.81 -28.48 -23.02
C PRO A 20 -72.05 -28.07 -21.56
N GLY A 21 -73.08 -27.27 -21.31
CA GLY A 21 -73.42 -26.77 -19.98
C GLY A 21 -72.61 -25.56 -19.50
N ARG A 22 -71.75 -24.97 -20.34
CA ARG A 22 -71.04 -23.72 -20.06
C ARG A 22 -71.60 -22.55 -20.86
N MET A 23 -71.45 -21.35 -20.33
CA MET A 23 -71.92 -20.10 -20.94
C MET A 23 -70.71 -19.32 -21.47
N VAL A 24 -70.84 -18.71 -22.65
CA VAL A 24 -69.80 -17.85 -23.21
C VAL A 24 -70.20 -16.40 -23.08
N VAL A 25 -69.32 -15.58 -22.50
CA VAL A 25 -69.46 -14.13 -22.43
C VAL A 25 -68.35 -13.49 -23.26
N ALA A 26 -68.74 -12.67 -24.22
CA ALA A 26 -67.79 -11.86 -24.98
C ALA A 26 -67.59 -10.51 -24.28
N ILE A 27 -66.35 -10.19 -23.96
CA ILE A 27 -65.95 -8.94 -23.32
C ILE A 27 -65.14 -8.12 -24.33
N ASN A 28 -65.44 -6.82 -24.41
CA ASN A 28 -64.58 -5.87 -25.10
C ASN A 28 -63.34 -5.61 -24.23
N PRO A 29 -62.12 -5.94 -24.69
CA PRO A 29 -60.92 -5.85 -23.86
C PRO A 29 -60.51 -4.42 -23.52
N ARG A 30 -61.03 -3.42 -24.24
CA ARG A 30 -60.75 -2.02 -23.94
C ARG A 30 -61.64 -1.48 -22.83
N THR A 31 -62.92 -1.86 -22.83
CA THR A 31 -63.90 -1.34 -21.87
C THR A 31 -64.18 -2.27 -20.70
N GLY A 32 -63.80 -3.54 -20.81
CA GLY A 32 -64.15 -4.59 -19.85
C GLY A 32 -65.66 -4.89 -19.80
N LYS A 33 -66.44 -4.37 -20.76
CA LYS A 33 -67.90 -4.54 -20.81
C LYS A 33 -68.32 -5.67 -21.73
N SER A 34 -69.39 -6.35 -21.35
CA SER A 34 -70.00 -7.41 -22.13
C SER A 34 -70.62 -6.90 -23.43
N LEU A 35 -70.49 -7.70 -24.48
CA LEU A 35 -71.08 -7.45 -25.78
C LEU A 35 -72.44 -8.16 -25.85
N SER A 36 -73.52 -7.40 -26.07
CA SER A 36 -74.87 -7.97 -26.22
C SER A 36 -74.98 -8.82 -27.49
N ASN A 37 -75.92 -9.78 -27.52
CA ASN A 37 -76.18 -10.61 -28.71
C ASN A 37 -76.49 -9.79 -29.98
N ALA A 38 -77.11 -8.62 -29.83
CA ALA A 38 -77.32 -7.67 -30.92
C ALA A 38 -76.01 -6.99 -31.36
N GLY A 39 -75.12 -6.67 -30.41
CA GLY A 39 -73.78 -6.15 -30.70
C GLY A 39 -72.90 -7.15 -31.46
N LEU A 40 -73.06 -8.45 -31.19
CA LEU A 40 -72.28 -9.52 -31.82
C LEU A 40 -72.62 -9.72 -33.31
N LEU A 41 -73.89 -9.53 -33.69
CA LEU A 41 -74.30 -9.56 -35.10
C LEU A 41 -73.71 -8.38 -35.89
N ASN A 42 -73.66 -7.19 -35.30
CA ASN A 42 -73.03 -6.02 -35.93
C ASN A 42 -71.50 -6.14 -36.05
N ILE A 43 -70.84 -6.85 -35.13
CA ILE A 43 -69.38 -7.07 -35.16
C ILE A 43 -68.97 -8.09 -36.23
N THR A 44 -69.87 -9.01 -36.62
CA THR A 44 -69.58 -10.04 -37.64
C THR A 44 -69.26 -9.41 -39.01
N ILE A 45 -69.73 -8.17 -39.27
CA ILE A 45 -69.46 -7.42 -40.51
C ILE A 45 -68.13 -6.64 -40.43
N ASN A 46 -67.63 -6.32 -39.23
CA ASN A 46 -66.39 -5.54 -38.99
C ASN A 46 -65.25 -6.40 -38.38
N ARG A 47 -65.10 -7.64 -38.86
CA ARG A 47 -64.24 -8.70 -38.33
C ARG A 47 -62.72 -8.42 -38.32
N ILE A 48 -62.28 -7.23 -38.76
CA ILE A 48 -60.87 -6.88 -38.96
C ILE A 48 -60.31 -5.99 -37.82
N LEU A 49 -61.12 -5.44 -36.91
CA LEU A 49 -60.64 -4.40 -35.98
C LEU A 49 -60.92 -4.54 -34.48
N ASN A 50 -61.62 -5.58 -34.01
CA ASN A 50 -61.86 -5.75 -32.56
C ASN A 50 -61.43 -7.12 -32.07
N ASP A 51 -60.30 -7.17 -31.35
CA ASP A 51 -59.95 -8.28 -30.46
C ASP A 51 -61.07 -8.39 -29.41
N GLU A 52 -61.91 -9.41 -29.46
CA GLU A 52 -62.84 -9.71 -28.37
C GLU A 52 -62.22 -10.78 -27.46
N VAL A 53 -62.45 -10.70 -26.16
CA VAL A 53 -62.03 -11.74 -25.21
C VAL A 53 -63.26 -12.56 -24.85
N LEU A 54 -63.22 -13.86 -25.16
CA LEU A 54 -64.32 -14.77 -24.84
C LEU A 54 -64.01 -15.50 -23.54
N TYR A 55 -64.87 -15.36 -22.54
CA TYR A 55 -64.82 -16.14 -21.32
C TYR A 55 -65.83 -17.27 -21.39
N GLU A 56 -65.37 -18.50 -21.15
CA GLU A 56 -66.22 -19.66 -20.89
C GLU A 56 -66.42 -19.79 -19.39
N ILE A 57 -67.67 -19.71 -18.93
CA ILE A 57 -68.04 -19.77 -17.51
C ILE A 57 -68.90 -21.00 -17.24
N LYS A 58 -68.46 -21.82 -16.28
CA LYS A 58 -69.23 -22.93 -15.72
C LYS A 58 -70.12 -22.40 -14.61
N SER A 59 -71.43 -22.52 -14.78
CA SER A 59 -72.42 -22.02 -13.82
C SER A 59 -72.97 -23.15 -12.94
N ASP A 60 -73.48 -22.78 -11.77
CA ASP A 60 -74.17 -23.62 -10.78
C ASP A 60 -73.34 -24.77 -10.16
N GLU A 61 -72.02 -24.76 -10.34
CA GLU A 61 -71.11 -25.74 -9.73
C GLU A 61 -70.11 -25.06 -8.78
N TRP A 62 -69.90 -25.67 -7.62
CA TRP A 62 -68.89 -25.24 -6.66
C TRP A 62 -67.50 -25.73 -7.08
N VAL A 63 -66.53 -24.82 -7.12
CA VAL A 63 -65.12 -25.16 -7.30
C VAL A 63 -64.35 -24.79 -6.05
N CYS A 64 -63.57 -25.75 -5.55
CA CYS A 64 -62.71 -25.56 -4.40
C CYS A 64 -61.34 -25.05 -4.84
N ILE A 65 -60.85 -24.02 -4.17
CA ILE A 65 -59.50 -23.48 -4.29
C ILE A 65 -58.82 -23.73 -2.95
N GLU A 66 -58.04 -24.80 -2.90
CA GLU A 66 -57.35 -25.24 -1.70
C GLU A 66 -55.96 -24.59 -1.57
N ASP A 67 -55.47 -24.51 -0.34
CA ASP A 67 -54.11 -24.09 0.03
C ASP A 67 -53.64 -22.82 -0.68
N SER A 68 -54.50 -21.79 -0.67
CA SER A 68 -54.10 -20.47 -1.16
C SER A 68 -53.50 -19.69 -0.02
N ILE A 69 -52.29 -19.17 -0.23
CA ILE A 69 -51.55 -18.38 0.76
C ILE A 69 -51.72 -16.91 0.40
N VAL A 70 -52.16 -16.10 1.35
CA VAL A 70 -52.08 -14.65 1.28
C VAL A 70 -51.18 -14.17 2.40
N THR A 71 -50.09 -13.49 2.04
CA THR A 71 -49.24 -12.78 2.98
C THR A 71 -49.92 -11.48 3.37
N ILE A 72 -50.42 -11.43 4.61
CA ILE A 72 -51.01 -10.21 5.18
C ILE A 72 -49.93 -9.54 6.04
N ALA A 73 -49.73 -8.25 5.85
CA ALA A 73 -48.93 -7.43 6.75
C ALA A 73 -49.87 -6.50 7.53
N ALA A 74 -49.98 -6.70 8.84
CA ALA A 74 -50.64 -5.74 9.72
C ALA A 74 -49.78 -4.47 9.79
N PHE A 75 -50.30 -3.34 9.33
CA PHE A 75 -49.53 -2.09 9.35
C PHE A 75 -49.17 -1.61 10.78
N PRO A 76 -50.07 -1.69 11.78
CA PRO A 76 -49.77 -1.18 13.13
C PRO A 76 -48.75 -2.02 13.90
N THR A 77 -48.68 -3.33 13.61
CA THR A 77 -47.81 -4.28 14.33
C THR A 77 -46.64 -4.77 13.49
N ASN A 78 -46.60 -4.44 12.19
CA ASN A 78 -45.67 -4.97 11.18
C ASN A 78 -45.61 -6.52 11.16
N GLU A 79 -46.65 -7.17 11.67
CA GLU A 79 -46.75 -8.62 11.68
C GLU A 79 -47.05 -9.10 10.26
N ARG A 80 -46.14 -9.90 9.70
CA ARG A 80 -46.37 -10.63 8.46
C ARG A 80 -46.89 -12.01 8.80
N SER A 81 -48.12 -12.29 8.39
CA SER A 81 -48.74 -13.58 8.56
C SER A 81 -49.12 -14.14 7.19
N ASP A 82 -48.50 -15.25 6.82
CA ASP A 82 -48.97 -16.08 5.71
C ASP A 82 -50.23 -16.79 6.17
N SER A 83 -51.38 -16.31 5.69
CA SER A 83 -52.66 -16.92 6.00
C SER A 83 -53.03 -17.85 4.86
N THR A 84 -53.03 -19.15 5.15
CA THR A 84 -53.67 -20.13 4.28
C THR A 84 -55.18 -20.00 4.39
N PHE A 85 -55.88 -20.08 3.26
CA PHE A 85 -57.33 -20.19 3.25
C PHE A 85 -57.79 -21.21 2.23
N GLN A 86 -58.96 -21.77 2.51
CA GLN A 86 -59.72 -22.59 1.59
C GLN A 86 -60.94 -21.79 1.17
N ILE A 87 -61.16 -21.65 -0.14
CA ILE A 87 -62.33 -20.97 -0.66
C ILE A 87 -63.05 -21.86 -1.67
N ARG A 88 -64.36 -21.96 -1.53
CA ARG A 88 -65.25 -22.52 -2.54
C ARG A 88 -65.99 -21.37 -3.19
N VAL A 89 -66.05 -21.38 -4.52
CA VAL A 89 -66.76 -20.36 -5.28
C VAL A 89 -67.72 -21.00 -6.28
N ARG A 90 -68.82 -20.33 -6.57
CA ARG A 90 -69.82 -20.75 -7.56
C ARG A 90 -70.32 -19.55 -8.35
N ALA A 91 -70.41 -19.70 -9.67
CA ALA A 91 -71.01 -18.71 -10.56
C ALA A 91 -72.50 -19.03 -10.75
N SER A 92 -73.40 -18.10 -10.38
CA SER A 92 -74.83 -18.23 -10.70
C SER A 92 -75.07 -17.89 -12.18
N LYS A 93 -75.92 -18.68 -12.85
CA LYS A 93 -76.35 -18.42 -14.26
C LYS A 93 -76.78 -16.98 -14.50
N GLU A 94 -77.48 -16.38 -13.55
CA GLU A 94 -78.03 -15.02 -13.65
C GLU A 94 -76.94 -13.94 -13.65
N ASN A 95 -75.75 -14.25 -13.11
CA ASN A 95 -74.66 -13.30 -12.92
C ASN A 95 -73.48 -13.52 -13.87
N VAL A 96 -73.52 -14.51 -14.76
CA VAL A 96 -72.38 -14.90 -15.62
C VAL A 96 -71.78 -13.72 -16.39
N THR A 97 -72.62 -12.82 -16.90
CA THR A 97 -72.16 -11.59 -17.58
C THR A 97 -71.40 -10.65 -16.64
N ARG A 98 -71.94 -10.40 -15.44
CA ARG A 98 -71.32 -9.52 -14.44
C ARG A 98 -70.01 -10.11 -13.90
N ILE A 99 -69.96 -11.43 -13.72
CA ILE A 99 -68.76 -12.16 -13.30
C ILE A 99 -67.65 -11.98 -14.33
N ALA A 100 -67.95 -12.16 -15.63
CA ALA A 100 -66.97 -11.96 -16.70
C ALA A 100 -66.46 -10.50 -16.76
N GLU A 101 -67.34 -9.51 -16.58
CA GLU A 101 -66.94 -8.10 -16.54
C GLU A 101 -66.04 -7.80 -15.33
N ALA A 102 -66.40 -8.31 -14.14
CA ALA A 102 -65.66 -8.04 -12.90
C ALA A 102 -64.30 -8.74 -12.84
N LEU A 103 -64.17 -9.92 -13.47
CA LEU A 103 -62.94 -10.71 -13.53
C LEU A 103 -62.09 -10.41 -14.77
N HIS A 104 -62.51 -9.50 -15.63
CA HIS A 104 -61.69 -9.12 -16.78
C HIS A 104 -60.66 -8.06 -16.39
N SER A 105 -59.38 -8.41 -16.56
CA SER A 105 -58.26 -7.47 -16.51
C SER A 105 -57.30 -7.78 -17.64
N LYS A 106 -56.61 -6.75 -18.14
CA LYS A 106 -55.50 -6.91 -19.09
C LYS A 106 -54.24 -7.46 -18.42
N GLU A 107 -54.07 -7.19 -17.13
CA GLU A 107 -52.84 -7.43 -16.39
C GLU A 107 -52.95 -8.65 -15.46
N PHE A 108 -54.17 -8.98 -15.04
CA PHE A 108 -54.42 -9.99 -14.01
C PHE A 108 -55.34 -11.09 -14.54
N SER A 109 -54.97 -12.34 -14.25
CA SER A 109 -55.87 -13.49 -14.39
C SER A 109 -57.06 -13.35 -13.44
N PRO A 110 -58.20 -14.00 -13.73
CA PRO A 110 -59.34 -14.07 -12.82
C PRO A 110 -58.94 -14.51 -11.41
N THR A 111 -58.04 -15.50 -11.30
CA THR A 111 -57.51 -15.99 -10.02
C THR A 111 -56.81 -14.87 -9.25
N GLN A 112 -55.95 -14.08 -9.90
CA GLN A 112 -55.24 -12.98 -9.25
C GLN A 112 -56.18 -11.87 -8.76
N ILE A 113 -57.23 -11.55 -9.53
CA ILE A 113 -58.23 -10.55 -9.11
C ILE A 113 -58.96 -11.00 -7.85
N LEU A 114 -59.37 -12.27 -7.77
CA LEU A 114 -59.99 -12.84 -6.57
C LEU A 114 -59.03 -12.79 -5.37
N LEU A 115 -57.78 -13.23 -5.54
CA LEU A 115 -56.78 -13.20 -4.47
C LEU A 115 -56.46 -11.78 -4.00
N GLN A 116 -56.40 -10.82 -4.92
CA GLN A 116 -56.16 -9.41 -4.59
C GLN A 116 -57.30 -8.81 -3.78
N LEU A 117 -58.55 -9.16 -4.12
CA LEU A 117 -59.72 -8.74 -3.34
C LEU A 117 -59.67 -9.31 -1.92
N ILE A 118 -59.41 -10.61 -1.78
CA ILE A 118 -59.30 -11.27 -0.47
C ILE A 118 -58.20 -10.62 0.37
N ASN A 119 -57.03 -10.38 -0.21
CA ASN A 119 -55.90 -9.71 0.46
C ASN A 119 -56.27 -8.29 0.91
N TYR A 120 -56.94 -7.52 0.05
CA TYR A 120 -57.41 -6.17 0.39
C TYR A 120 -58.38 -6.19 1.58
N SER A 121 -59.39 -7.05 1.55
CA SER A 121 -60.37 -7.20 2.63
C SER A 121 -59.71 -7.63 3.94
N LEU A 122 -58.82 -8.62 3.91
CA LEU A 122 -58.09 -9.09 5.09
C LEU A 122 -57.20 -7.98 5.68
N ARG A 123 -56.52 -7.19 4.85
CA ARG A 123 -55.72 -6.06 5.29
C ARG A 123 -56.56 -4.99 5.98
N ASP A 124 -57.71 -4.64 5.41
CA ASP A 124 -58.60 -3.62 5.98
C ASP A 124 -59.17 -4.08 7.33
N LEU A 125 -59.65 -5.32 7.41
CA LEU A 125 -60.17 -5.93 8.64
C LEU A 125 -59.11 -6.02 9.75
N LEU A 126 -57.88 -6.38 9.38
CA LEU A 126 -56.76 -6.45 10.30
C LEU A 126 -56.35 -5.07 10.80
N ASN A 127 -56.31 -4.07 9.92
CA ASN A 127 -56.02 -2.69 10.30
C ASN A 127 -57.11 -2.09 11.21
N GLU A 128 -58.37 -2.43 10.98
CA GLU A 128 -59.49 -2.01 11.83
C GLU A 128 -59.43 -2.67 13.21
N SER A 129 -59.22 -3.98 13.25
CA SER A 129 -59.18 -4.74 14.51
C SER A 129 -57.94 -4.41 15.34
N ALA A 130 -56.81 -4.14 14.69
CA ALA A 130 -55.59 -3.69 15.37
C ALA A 130 -55.74 -2.32 16.05
N ARG A 131 -56.76 -1.51 15.69
CA ARG A 131 -57.09 -0.27 16.42
C ARG A 131 -57.88 -0.53 17.71
N GLN A 132 -58.47 -1.71 17.87
CA GLN A 132 -59.40 -2.02 18.96
C GLN A 132 -58.73 -2.66 20.19
N GLY A 133 -57.46 -3.06 20.13
CA GLY A 133 -56.77 -3.62 21.29
C GLY A 133 -55.39 -4.20 21.03
N GLU A 134 -54.78 -4.70 22.09
CA GLU A 134 -53.39 -5.16 22.14
C GLU A 134 -53.18 -6.64 21.76
N MET A 135 -54.03 -7.20 20.90
CA MET A 135 -53.89 -8.59 20.47
C MET A 135 -52.97 -8.70 19.24
N SER A 136 -52.32 -9.84 19.02
CA SER A 136 -51.59 -10.13 17.78
C SER A 136 -52.55 -10.30 16.60
N ALA A 137 -52.08 -10.16 15.37
CA ALA A 137 -52.86 -10.38 14.15
C ALA A 137 -53.49 -11.78 14.14
N ILE A 138 -52.77 -12.79 14.61
CA ILE A 138 -53.27 -14.18 14.68
C ILE A 138 -54.38 -14.31 15.71
N GLU A 139 -54.22 -13.71 16.89
CA GLU A 139 -55.29 -13.69 17.91
C GLU A 139 -56.50 -12.92 17.43
N LEU A 140 -56.30 -11.78 16.75
CA LEU A 140 -57.37 -10.98 16.15
C LEU A 140 -58.11 -11.74 15.05
N ILE A 141 -57.38 -12.41 14.16
CA ILE A 141 -57.95 -13.31 13.14
C ILE A 141 -58.71 -14.43 13.82
N GLY A 142 -58.14 -15.02 14.88
CA GLY A 142 -58.74 -16.15 15.58
C GLY A 142 -60.06 -15.78 16.29
N ILE A 143 -60.08 -14.62 16.95
CA ILE A 143 -61.24 -14.10 17.68
C ILE A 143 -62.33 -13.63 16.71
N ASN A 144 -61.96 -12.92 15.65
CA ASN A 144 -62.91 -12.33 14.71
C ASN A 144 -63.18 -13.22 13.48
N ARG A 145 -62.70 -14.47 13.49
CA ARG A 145 -62.67 -15.36 12.34
C ARG A 145 -63.99 -15.41 11.57
N SER A 146 -65.08 -15.77 12.26
CA SER A 146 -66.39 -15.94 11.61
C SER A 146 -66.92 -14.63 11.04
N ALA A 147 -66.65 -13.50 11.70
CA ALA A 147 -67.04 -12.18 11.21
C ALA A 147 -66.24 -11.78 9.96
N TRP A 148 -64.94 -12.07 9.94
CA TRP A 148 -64.07 -11.79 8.80
C TRP A 148 -64.38 -12.70 7.60
N GLU A 149 -64.61 -13.99 7.83
CA GLU A 149 -65.05 -14.93 6.79
C GLU A 149 -66.33 -14.41 6.12
N ALA A 150 -67.31 -13.98 6.91
CA ALA A 150 -68.56 -13.41 6.40
C ALA A 150 -68.37 -12.10 5.62
N GLU A 151 -67.50 -11.20 6.08
CA GLU A 151 -67.23 -9.93 5.40
C GLU A 151 -66.47 -10.14 4.08
N ILE A 152 -65.53 -11.09 4.04
CA ILE A 152 -64.82 -11.45 2.80
C ILE A 152 -65.79 -12.08 1.80
N VAL A 153 -66.67 -12.99 2.23
CA VAL A 153 -67.73 -13.55 1.38
C VAL A 153 -68.63 -12.44 0.82
N ARG A 154 -69.03 -11.48 1.66
CA ARG A 154 -69.82 -10.31 1.25
C ARG A 154 -69.09 -9.46 0.21
N ALA A 155 -67.79 -9.22 0.39
CA ALA A 155 -66.97 -8.47 -0.55
C ALA A 155 -66.85 -9.17 -1.91
N ILE A 156 -66.66 -10.50 -1.90
CA ILE A 156 -66.61 -11.32 -3.12
C ILE A 156 -67.95 -11.29 -3.86
N ALA A 157 -69.07 -11.51 -3.15
CA ALA A 157 -70.40 -11.44 -3.74
C ALA A 157 -70.70 -10.04 -4.31
N GLY A 158 -70.38 -8.98 -3.56
CA GLY A 158 -70.65 -7.61 -3.95
C GLY A 158 -69.82 -7.12 -5.14
N ARG A 159 -68.52 -7.48 -5.20
CA ARG A 159 -67.61 -6.98 -6.24
C ARG A 159 -67.47 -7.91 -7.44
N LEU A 160 -67.52 -9.22 -7.24
CA LEU A 160 -67.29 -10.22 -8.29
C LEU A 160 -68.57 -10.94 -8.71
N SER A 161 -69.70 -10.73 -8.02
CA SER A 161 -70.96 -11.44 -8.29
C SER A 161 -70.85 -12.97 -8.20
N LEU A 162 -69.87 -13.47 -7.43
CA LEU A 162 -69.66 -14.89 -7.16
C LEU A 162 -70.27 -15.26 -5.81
N ASP A 163 -70.93 -16.43 -5.73
CA ASP A 163 -71.22 -17.05 -4.44
C ASP A 163 -69.91 -17.62 -3.88
N ALA A 164 -69.65 -17.44 -2.60
CA ALA A 164 -68.42 -17.89 -1.96
C ALA A 164 -68.65 -18.48 -0.57
N GLU A 165 -67.86 -19.49 -0.22
CA GLU A 165 -67.64 -19.98 1.14
C GLU A 165 -66.14 -19.93 1.39
N ILE A 166 -65.69 -19.26 2.47
CA ILE A 166 -64.28 -19.19 2.83
C ILE A 166 -64.06 -19.73 4.23
N VAL A 167 -63.00 -20.50 4.39
CA VAL A 167 -62.54 -21.05 5.66
C VAL A 167 -61.10 -20.57 5.86
N LEU A 168 -60.88 -19.85 6.96
CA LEU A 168 -59.55 -19.41 7.43
C LEU A 168 -59.05 -20.42 8.47
N PRO A 169 -58.34 -21.50 8.09
CA PRO A 169 -57.76 -22.43 9.05
C PRO A 169 -56.79 -21.70 9.98
N MET A 170 -56.92 -21.90 11.29
CA MET A 170 -55.91 -21.44 12.24
C MET A 170 -54.66 -22.29 12.06
N GLN A 171 -53.60 -21.70 11.53
CA GLN A 171 -52.27 -22.30 11.55
C GLN A 171 -51.43 -21.71 12.68
N ARG A 172 -50.42 -22.49 13.11
CA ARG A 172 -49.53 -22.22 14.25
C ARG A 172 -48.94 -20.80 14.20
N PRO A 173 -48.60 -20.20 15.37
CA PRO A 173 -47.99 -18.88 15.43
C PRO A 173 -46.75 -18.81 14.54
N ILE A 174 -46.74 -17.83 13.63
CA ILE A 174 -45.61 -17.58 12.74
C ILE A 174 -44.49 -16.91 13.54
N ILE A 175 -43.29 -17.40 13.24
CA ILE A 175 -41.97 -17.11 13.80
C ILE A 175 -41.74 -15.60 13.87
N ASP A 176 -41.28 -15.10 15.03
CA ASP A 176 -40.68 -13.77 15.18
C ASP A 176 -39.57 -13.61 14.14
N THR A 177 -39.88 -12.95 13.02
CA THR A 177 -38.87 -12.66 12.01
C THR A 177 -38.03 -11.51 12.52
N ASP A 178 -36.75 -11.76 12.74
CA ASP A 178 -35.77 -10.71 13.00
C ASP A 178 -35.89 -9.61 11.93
N VAL A 179 -36.01 -8.36 12.37
CA VAL A 179 -35.99 -7.19 11.48
C VAL A 179 -34.55 -6.76 11.30
N VAL A 180 -34.03 -6.89 10.08
CA VAL A 180 -32.69 -6.41 9.74
C VAL A 180 -32.80 -5.00 9.17
N ILE A 181 -32.23 -4.02 9.89
CA ILE A 181 -32.12 -2.64 9.46
C ILE A 181 -30.68 -2.38 9.05
N ARG A 182 -30.47 -2.04 7.78
CA ARG A 182 -29.16 -1.63 7.27
C ARG A 182 -29.17 -0.13 7.01
N ALA A 183 -28.26 0.59 7.66
CA ALA A 183 -28.08 2.02 7.47
C ALA A 183 -26.66 2.26 6.91
N VAL A 184 -26.60 2.89 5.74
CA VAL A 184 -25.35 3.10 5.00
C VAL A 184 -24.94 4.57 5.10
N ALA A 185 -23.63 4.81 5.23
CA ALA A 185 -23.02 6.14 5.25
C ALA A 185 -23.73 7.10 6.21
N ILE A 186 -23.87 6.69 7.48
CA ILE A 186 -24.32 7.58 8.55
C ILE A 186 -23.20 8.59 8.82
N PRO A 187 -23.43 9.91 8.67
CA PRO A 187 -22.46 10.91 9.06
C PRO A 187 -22.47 11.03 10.59
N ILE A 188 -21.38 10.63 11.24
CA ILE A 188 -21.20 10.73 12.69
C ILE A 188 -20.12 11.73 13.06
N SER A 189 -20.28 12.35 14.23
CA SER A 189 -19.31 13.25 14.84
C SER A 189 -19.02 12.76 16.25
N PRO A 190 -17.81 12.25 16.53
CA PRO A 190 -17.39 11.82 17.86
C PRO A 190 -17.44 12.97 18.88
N SER A 191 -17.58 12.63 20.16
CA SER A 191 -17.84 13.60 21.25
C SER A 191 -16.71 14.60 21.47
N ASP A 192 -15.47 14.19 21.22
CA ASP A 192 -14.23 14.97 21.28
C ASP A 192 -13.86 15.66 19.96
N ALA A 193 -14.55 15.32 18.86
CA ALA A 193 -14.29 15.85 17.52
C ALA A 193 -15.58 16.33 16.81
N PRO A 194 -16.34 17.27 17.39
CA PRO A 194 -17.65 17.69 16.85
C PRO A 194 -17.56 18.42 15.49
N HIS A 195 -16.36 18.84 15.08
CA HIS A 195 -16.09 19.49 13.80
C HIS A 195 -15.77 18.49 12.67
N ALA A 196 -15.55 17.21 12.99
CA ALA A 196 -15.27 16.16 12.04
C ALA A 196 -16.50 15.29 11.80
N THR A 197 -16.64 14.81 10.57
CA THR A 197 -17.74 13.92 10.17
C THR A 197 -17.19 12.70 9.47
N PHE A 198 -17.54 11.51 9.95
CA PHE A 198 -17.11 10.23 9.37
C PHE A 198 -18.32 9.45 8.85
N PRO A 199 -18.27 8.89 7.64
CA PRO A 199 -19.32 8.00 7.15
C PRO A 199 -19.13 6.59 7.74
N ILE A 200 -20.18 6.04 8.33
CA ILE A 200 -20.16 4.67 8.87
C ILE A 200 -21.33 3.85 8.35
N THR A 201 -21.15 2.53 8.26
CA THR A 201 -22.19 1.59 7.82
C THR A 201 -22.47 0.60 8.93
N PHE A 202 -23.76 0.41 9.24
CA PHE A 202 -24.24 -0.48 10.29
C PHE A 202 -25.33 -1.40 9.76
N SER A 203 -25.32 -2.62 10.26
CA SER A 203 -26.43 -3.56 10.17
C SER A 203 -26.88 -3.93 11.58
N VAL A 204 -28.14 -3.63 11.88
CA VAL A 204 -28.75 -3.86 13.18
C VAL A 204 -29.82 -4.93 13.01
N VAL A 205 -29.74 -6.00 13.79
CA VAL A 205 -30.73 -7.07 13.81
C VAL A 205 -31.57 -6.89 15.07
N LEU A 206 -32.86 -6.66 14.87
CA LEU A 206 -33.83 -6.44 15.93
C LEU A 206 -34.76 -7.63 16.05
N ALA A 207 -34.95 -8.11 17.26
CA ALA A 207 -36.05 -9.01 17.60
C ALA A 207 -37.16 -8.19 18.27
N ARG A 208 -38.42 -8.59 18.12
CA ARG A 208 -39.51 -7.91 18.82
C ARG A 208 -39.39 -8.21 20.31
N ALA A 209 -39.41 -7.17 21.14
CA ALA A 209 -39.50 -7.34 22.58
C ALA A 209 -40.92 -7.80 22.95
N GLN A 210 -41.04 -8.72 23.91
CA GLN A 210 -42.34 -9.24 24.35
C GLN A 210 -43.19 -8.18 25.06
N LEU A 211 -42.57 -7.11 25.59
CA LEU A 211 -43.29 -5.98 26.16
C LEU A 211 -43.70 -4.99 25.06
N ARG A 212 -45.01 -4.74 24.92
CA ARG A 212 -45.54 -3.68 24.06
C ARG A 212 -45.21 -2.31 24.65
N SER A 213 -44.82 -1.37 23.79
CA SER A 213 -44.54 0.01 24.16
C SER A 213 -45.71 0.94 23.81
N SER A 214 -45.82 2.06 24.53
CA SER A 214 -46.74 3.16 24.24
C SER A 214 -46.33 3.99 23.02
N GLU A 215 -45.07 3.93 22.58
CA GLU A 215 -44.64 4.65 21.37
C GLU A 215 -44.97 3.86 20.10
N PRO A 216 -45.50 4.52 19.05
CA PRO A 216 -45.83 3.85 17.81
C PRO A 216 -44.58 3.31 17.13
N LEU A 217 -44.66 2.08 16.61
CA LEU A 217 -43.60 1.48 15.81
C LEU A 217 -43.30 2.32 14.56
N PRO A 218 -42.04 2.32 14.07
CA PRO A 218 -41.71 2.87 12.76
C PRO A 218 -42.62 2.27 11.68
N ARG A 219 -43.26 3.14 10.88
CA ARG A 219 -44.32 2.75 9.93
C ARG A 219 -43.78 2.11 8.65
N SER A 220 -42.48 2.21 8.43
CA SER A 220 -41.79 1.70 7.25
C SER A 220 -40.35 1.34 7.58
N ALA A 221 -39.71 0.55 6.71
CA ALA A 221 -38.27 0.27 6.82
C ALA A 221 -37.42 1.56 6.82
N ARG A 222 -37.87 2.59 6.10
CA ARG A 222 -37.23 3.91 6.05
C ARG A 222 -37.32 4.65 7.38
N ASP A 223 -38.45 4.55 8.07
CA ASP A 223 -38.62 5.16 9.40
C ASP A 223 -37.75 4.43 10.43
N GLY A 224 -37.64 3.10 10.33
CA GLY A 224 -36.74 2.30 11.15
C GLY A 224 -35.27 2.66 10.94
N GLU A 225 -34.84 2.82 9.68
CA GLU A 225 -33.51 3.31 9.33
C GLU A 225 -33.25 4.71 9.91
N ALA A 226 -34.21 5.63 9.76
CA ALA A 226 -34.10 6.99 10.27
C ALA A 226 -33.95 7.02 11.81
N LEU A 227 -34.72 6.20 12.52
CA LEU A 227 -34.64 6.07 13.97
C LEU A 227 -33.25 5.55 14.42
N VAL A 228 -32.79 4.43 13.84
CA VAL A 228 -31.46 3.87 14.13
C VAL A 228 -30.37 4.90 13.84
N ARG A 229 -30.47 5.63 12.72
CA ARG A 229 -29.54 6.70 12.35
C ARG A 229 -29.48 7.79 13.41
N ILE A 230 -30.62 8.27 13.91
CA ILE A 230 -30.69 9.31 14.96
C ILE A 230 -30.00 8.83 16.24
N ILE A 231 -30.28 7.60 16.68
CA ILE A 231 -29.70 7.03 17.91
C ILE A 231 -28.18 6.92 17.78
N ILE A 232 -27.69 6.39 16.66
CA ILE A 232 -26.25 6.27 16.40
C ILE A 232 -25.58 7.64 16.39
N ILE A 233 -26.13 8.63 15.68
CA ILE A 233 -25.58 10.00 15.65
C ILE A 233 -25.51 10.60 17.06
N LYS A 234 -26.56 10.43 17.86
CA LYS A 234 -26.61 10.90 19.25
C LYS A 234 -25.56 10.20 20.12
N ALA A 235 -25.42 8.88 20.02
CA ALA A 235 -24.42 8.13 20.77
C ALA A 235 -22.99 8.55 20.44
N PHE A 236 -22.68 8.82 19.16
CA PHE A 236 -21.37 9.36 18.78
C PHE A 236 -21.11 10.75 19.33
N ARG A 237 -22.11 11.64 19.27
CA ARG A 237 -21.99 13.00 19.81
C ARG A 237 -21.80 13.01 21.33
N ASP A 238 -22.49 12.13 22.05
CA ASP A 238 -22.62 12.24 23.50
C ASP A 238 -21.69 11.28 24.27
N LEU A 239 -21.30 10.13 23.69
CA LEU A 239 -20.63 9.03 24.41
C LEU A 239 -19.31 8.58 23.79
N ILE A 240 -19.22 8.54 22.45
CA ILE A 240 -18.11 7.86 21.77
C ILE A 240 -17.06 8.88 21.32
N SER A 241 -15.85 8.77 21.88
CA SER A 241 -14.69 9.54 21.45
C SER A 241 -14.09 9.00 20.15
N LEU A 242 -13.31 9.82 19.44
CA LEU A 242 -12.62 9.44 18.22
C LEU A 242 -11.62 8.30 18.47
N TYR A 243 -10.94 8.32 19.61
CA TYR A 243 -10.04 7.24 20.03
C TYR A 243 -10.80 5.92 20.21
N THR A 244 -11.94 5.97 20.91
CA THR A 244 -12.79 4.80 21.15
C THR A 244 -13.28 4.21 19.83
N TYR A 245 -13.67 5.07 18.90
CA TYR A 245 -14.12 4.71 17.56
C TYR A 245 -13.04 3.98 16.74
N TRP A 246 -11.79 4.46 16.74
CA TRP A 246 -10.72 3.88 15.91
C TRP A 246 -9.98 2.70 16.54
N TYR A 247 -9.78 2.71 17.85
CA TYR A 247 -8.86 1.78 18.50
C TYR A 247 -9.50 0.89 19.55
N GLN A 248 -10.74 1.16 19.96
CA GLN A 248 -11.46 0.38 20.97
C GLN A 248 -12.82 -0.08 20.45
N SER A 249 -12.82 -0.84 19.35
CA SER A 249 -14.02 -1.31 18.65
C SER A 249 -15.02 -2.00 19.58
N GLU A 250 -14.55 -2.80 20.54
CA GLU A 250 -15.41 -3.51 21.50
C GLU A 250 -16.10 -2.56 22.50
N GLU A 251 -15.40 -1.55 23.00
CA GLU A 251 -15.98 -0.56 23.91
C GLU A 251 -16.97 0.36 23.17
N MET A 252 -16.62 0.81 21.95
CA MET A 252 -17.56 1.51 21.07
C MET A 252 -18.82 0.67 20.82
N LYS A 253 -18.67 -0.62 20.47
CA LYS A 253 -19.80 -1.53 20.22
C LYS A 253 -20.68 -1.68 21.45
N LYS A 254 -20.08 -1.79 22.64
CA LYS A 254 -20.80 -1.85 23.91
C LYS A 254 -21.60 -0.58 24.18
N GLN A 255 -21.01 0.60 23.97
CA GLN A 255 -21.70 1.90 24.14
C GLN A 255 -22.86 2.06 23.15
N LEU A 256 -22.65 1.71 21.86
CA LEU A 256 -23.70 1.72 20.85
C LEU A 256 -24.81 0.72 21.16
N THR A 257 -24.47 -0.48 21.61
CA THR A 257 -25.45 -1.51 22.01
C THR A 257 -26.29 -1.02 23.17
N GLY A 258 -25.69 -0.36 24.17
CA GLY A 258 -26.40 0.26 25.28
C GLY A 258 -27.39 1.34 24.81
N ALA A 259 -26.91 2.30 24.02
CA ALA A 259 -27.74 3.40 23.50
C ALA A 259 -28.89 2.90 22.61
N LEU A 260 -28.61 1.94 21.72
CA LEU A 260 -29.63 1.32 20.87
C LEU A 260 -30.63 0.51 21.68
N SER A 261 -30.20 -0.27 22.66
CA SER A 261 -31.11 -1.09 23.48
C SER A 261 -32.03 -0.22 24.33
N GLU A 262 -31.50 0.87 24.90
CA GLU A 262 -32.28 1.83 25.69
C GLU A 262 -33.35 2.52 24.83
N GLU A 263 -32.96 3.13 23.70
CA GLU A 263 -33.88 3.89 22.86
C GLU A 263 -34.84 2.98 22.08
N LEU A 264 -34.38 1.84 21.54
CA LEU A 264 -35.23 0.88 20.81
C LEU A 264 -36.17 0.08 21.72
N GLY A 265 -35.80 -0.10 22.99
CA GLY A 265 -36.69 -0.68 24.00
C GLY A 265 -37.97 0.13 24.16
N ARG A 266 -37.91 1.46 23.98
CA ARG A 266 -39.09 2.34 23.93
C ARG A 266 -39.98 2.10 22.72
N TYR A 267 -39.57 1.31 21.74
CA TYR A 267 -40.38 0.94 20.58
C TYR A 267 -40.69 -0.56 20.57
N ALA A 268 -40.59 -1.26 21.70
CA ALA A 268 -40.79 -2.71 21.78
C ALA A 268 -39.86 -3.51 20.82
N TYR A 269 -38.66 -3.00 20.56
CA TYR A 269 -37.59 -3.76 19.91
C TYR A 269 -36.54 -4.16 20.95
N SER A 270 -36.00 -5.35 20.76
CA SER A 270 -34.81 -5.85 21.46
C SER A 270 -33.68 -5.98 20.45
N LEU A 271 -32.52 -5.42 20.80
CA LEU A 271 -31.34 -5.51 19.95
C LEU A 271 -30.75 -6.92 20.06
N LYS A 272 -30.72 -7.67 18.95
CA LYS A 272 -30.16 -9.02 18.90
C LYS A 272 -28.68 -9.00 18.53
N SER A 273 -28.33 -8.22 17.51
CA SER A 273 -26.94 -8.02 17.13
C SER A 273 -26.73 -6.70 16.38
N ILE A 274 -25.51 -6.20 16.47
CA ILE A 274 -25.01 -5.06 15.71
C ILE A 274 -23.74 -5.49 14.99
N VAL A 275 -23.71 -5.24 13.68
CA VAL A 275 -22.55 -5.45 12.82
C VAL A 275 -22.17 -4.10 12.24
N MET A 276 -20.90 -3.74 12.40
CA MET A 276 -20.31 -2.55 11.82
C MET A 276 -19.25 -2.99 10.81
N ASP A 277 -19.19 -2.32 9.66
CA ASP A 277 -18.09 -2.54 8.74
C ASP A 277 -16.78 -2.11 9.43
N PRO A 278 -15.71 -2.92 9.37
CA PRO A 278 -14.46 -2.58 10.03
C PRO A 278 -13.89 -1.30 9.42
N ILE A 279 -13.43 -0.40 10.29
CA ILE A 279 -12.87 0.87 9.88
C ILE A 279 -11.39 0.80 10.19
N ALA A 280 -10.58 0.72 9.14
CA ALA A 280 -9.14 0.81 9.31
C ALA A 280 -8.81 2.21 9.86
N PRO A 281 -8.14 2.32 11.02
CA PRO A 281 -7.73 3.61 11.51
C PRO A 281 -6.77 4.25 10.48
N PRO A 282 -6.87 5.55 10.21
CA PRO A 282 -6.05 6.20 9.20
C PRO A 282 -4.57 6.25 9.57
N ILE A 283 -4.26 6.07 10.85
CA ILE A 283 -2.93 6.10 11.45
C ILE A 283 -2.85 5.04 12.55
N PRO A 284 -1.65 4.55 12.90
CA PRO A 284 -1.50 3.65 14.03
C PRO A 284 -1.66 4.40 15.36
N ALA A 285 -2.09 3.68 16.41
CA ALA A 285 -2.22 4.23 17.76
C ALA A 285 -0.86 4.64 18.35
N GLU A 286 0.18 3.92 17.97
CA GLU A 286 1.58 4.16 18.32
C GLU A 286 2.41 4.19 17.04
N ASP A 287 3.34 5.13 16.95
CA ASP A 287 4.21 5.27 15.79
C ASP A 287 5.66 5.48 16.24
N LEU A 288 6.58 4.68 15.68
CA LEU A 288 8.01 4.80 15.93
C LEU A 288 8.62 5.64 14.82
N ILE A 289 8.95 6.89 15.14
CA ILE A 289 9.48 7.84 14.18
C ILE A 289 10.99 7.92 14.37
N ALA A 290 11.72 7.51 13.32
CA ALA A 290 13.17 7.51 13.31
C ALA A 290 13.69 8.45 12.21
N THR A 291 14.33 9.56 12.60
CA THR A 291 14.75 10.63 11.68
C THR A 291 16.14 11.15 12.03
N ASP A 292 16.81 11.74 11.05
CA ASP A 292 18.08 12.43 11.26
C ASP A 292 17.85 13.94 11.21
N ILE A 293 18.32 14.66 12.22
CA ILE A 293 18.19 16.12 12.34
C ILE A 293 19.57 16.73 12.39
N ASN A 294 19.82 17.69 11.50
CA ASN A 294 21.06 18.47 11.50
C ASN A 294 20.82 19.77 12.26
N TRP A 295 21.64 20.03 13.27
CA TRP A 295 21.68 21.30 13.98
C TRP A 295 22.99 22.01 13.67
N THR A 296 22.95 23.29 13.35
CA THR A 296 24.14 24.09 13.07
C THR A 296 24.35 25.10 14.19
N GLY A 297 25.45 24.96 14.93
CA GLY A 297 25.78 25.89 16.01
C GLY A 297 26.30 27.25 15.55
N SER A 298 26.64 28.12 16.50
CA SER A 298 27.23 29.45 16.26
C SER A 298 28.53 29.42 15.44
N HIS A 299 29.24 28.29 15.47
CA HIS A 299 30.46 28.06 14.67
C HIS A 299 30.18 27.51 13.26
N ALA A 300 28.93 27.55 12.79
CA ALA A 300 28.52 27.04 11.48
C ALA A 300 28.83 25.54 11.24
N ARG A 301 29.05 24.77 12.31
CA ARG A 301 29.30 23.32 12.25
C ARG A 301 27.98 22.55 12.37
N PRO A 302 27.57 21.75 11.35
CA PRO A 302 26.41 20.90 11.46
C PRO A 302 26.71 19.68 12.32
N ILE A 303 25.77 19.32 13.20
CA ILE A 303 25.76 18.10 13.99
C ILE A 303 24.49 17.34 13.67
N SER A 304 24.66 16.11 13.24
CA SER A 304 23.56 15.20 12.99
C SER A 304 23.18 14.48 14.27
N PHE A 305 21.90 14.53 14.64
CA PHE A 305 21.31 13.73 15.69
C PHE A 305 20.46 12.64 15.04
N ARG A 306 20.69 11.38 15.42
CA ARG A 306 19.71 10.31 15.16
C ARG A 306 18.66 10.40 16.25
N VAL A 307 17.42 10.56 15.84
CA VAL A 307 16.29 10.69 16.73
C VAL A 307 15.38 9.49 16.54
N GLN A 308 15.00 8.84 17.63
CA GLN A 308 13.92 7.85 17.65
C GLN A 308 12.88 8.29 18.67
N ALA A 309 11.65 8.53 18.25
CA ALA A 309 10.55 8.91 19.12
C ALA A 309 9.39 7.94 18.96
N MET A 310 8.92 7.36 20.06
CA MET A 310 7.67 6.61 20.09
C MET A 310 6.56 7.58 20.50
N VAL A 311 5.62 7.83 19.59
CA VAL A 311 4.51 8.75 19.84
C VAL A 311 3.20 7.99 19.83
N ARG A 312 2.37 8.24 20.85
CA ARG A 312 1.07 7.60 21.05
C ARG A 312 -0.04 8.62 20.97
N MET A 313 -1.21 8.22 20.51
CA MET A 313 -2.40 9.08 20.61
C MET A 313 -2.95 9.07 22.03
N ASN A 314 -3.29 10.25 22.55
CA ASN A 314 -3.96 10.36 23.84
C ASN A 314 -5.38 9.81 23.75
N THR A 315 -5.82 9.21 24.85
CA THR A 315 -7.16 8.63 24.98
C THR A 315 -8.27 9.68 25.11
N ASP A 316 -7.93 10.90 25.53
CA ASP A 316 -8.85 12.03 25.65
C ASP A 316 -9.20 12.67 24.30
N GLY A 317 -8.54 12.23 23.21
CA GLY A 317 -8.76 12.72 21.85
C GLY A 317 -8.48 14.21 21.66
N ALA A 318 -7.81 14.85 22.63
CA ALA A 318 -7.66 16.30 22.67
C ALA A 318 -6.52 16.76 21.77
N GLY A 319 -6.77 16.89 20.46
CA GLY A 319 -5.85 17.58 19.55
C GLY A 319 -5.87 17.11 18.11
N VAL A 320 -6.98 17.35 17.42
CA VAL A 320 -6.96 17.91 16.05
C VAL A 320 -5.88 17.34 15.12
N TYR A 321 -5.98 16.07 14.74
CA TYR A 321 -5.37 15.64 13.47
C TYR A 321 -6.10 16.23 12.24
N HIS A 322 -6.99 17.20 12.46
CA HIS A 322 -7.84 17.83 11.46
C HIS A 322 -7.84 19.37 11.49
N ALA A 323 -6.66 19.98 11.38
CA ALA A 323 -6.57 21.30 10.77
C ALA A 323 -5.56 21.41 9.64
N ARG A 324 -4.50 20.58 9.61
CA ARG A 324 -3.54 20.54 8.49
C ARG A 324 -3.05 19.11 8.28
N LYS A 325 -2.91 18.71 7.01
CA LYS A 325 -2.28 17.48 6.52
C LYS A 325 -0.79 17.40 6.91
N LEU A 326 -0.49 17.51 8.20
CA LEU A 326 0.87 17.38 8.69
C LEU A 326 1.16 15.89 8.77
N ASP A 327 2.15 15.46 8.01
CA ASP A 327 2.77 14.16 8.18
C ASP A 327 3.38 14.10 9.60
N ARG A 328 3.11 13.02 10.37
CA ARG A 328 3.61 12.89 11.75
C ARG A 328 5.13 13.00 11.81
N ASN A 329 5.83 12.43 10.84
CA ASN A 329 7.28 12.46 10.76
C ASN A 329 7.76 13.90 10.54
N ASP A 330 7.11 14.64 9.63
CA ASP A 330 7.43 16.05 9.39
C ASP A 330 7.17 16.93 10.63
N TRP A 331 6.06 16.72 11.34
CA TRP A 331 5.76 17.45 12.56
C TRP A 331 6.79 17.17 13.67
N ILE A 332 7.09 15.91 13.95
CA ILE A 332 8.10 15.53 14.94
C ILE A 332 9.46 16.11 14.57
N LYS A 333 9.86 15.97 13.30
CA LYS A 333 11.13 16.51 12.82
C LYS A 333 11.23 18.01 13.04
N ALA A 334 10.16 18.75 12.75
CA ALA A 334 10.11 20.19 12.96
C ALA A 334 10.17 20.57 14.45
N GLU A 335 9.41 19.89 15.31
CA GLU A 335 9.41 20.19 16.75
C GLU A 335 10.70 19.81 17.45
N ILE A 336 11.30 18.67 17.10
CA ILE A 336 12.60 18.29 17.66
C ILE A 336 13.69 19.23 17.15
N SER A 337 13.64 19.69 15.90
CA SER A 337 14.58 20.70 15.40
C SER A 337 14.49 22.00 16.21
N ARG A 338 13.28 22.50 16.49
CA ARG A 338 13.07 23.69 17.35
C ARG A 338 13.51 23.44 18.79
N ALA A 339 13.26 22.25 19.31
CA ALA A 339 13.64 21.89 20.67
C ALA A 339 15.16 21.78 20.83
N LEU A 340 15.84 21.20 19.84
CA LEU A 340 17.30 21.19 19.75
C LEU A 340 17.86 22.61 19.65
N GLU A 341 17.32 23.44 18.76
CA GLU A 341 17.75 24.85 18.61
C GLU A 341 17.66 25.62 19.93
N PHE A 342 16.57 25.44 20.68
CA PHE A 342 16.39 26.06 21.98
C PHE A 342 17.34 25.50 23.05
N ALA A 343 17.45 24.17 23.15
CA ALA A 343 18.25 23.52 24.19
C ALA A 343 19.77 23.70 23.97
N MET A 344 20.19 23.88 22.72
CA MET A 344 21.58 24.10 22.33
C MET A 344 21.99 25.57 22.29
N HIS A 345 21.05 26.51 22.46
CA HIS A 345 21.36 27.94 22.43
C HIS A 345 22.38 28.32 23.51
N GLY A 346 23.54 28.82 23.10
CA GLY A 346 24.61 29.24 24.00
C GLY A 346 25.51 28.13 24.56
N ARG A 347 25.32 26.86 24.17
CA ARG A 347 26.19 25.74 24.58
C ARG A 347 27.36 25.58 23.60
N ASN A 348 28.57 25.34 24.13
CA ASN A 348 29.75 24.97 23.34
C ASN A 348 29.84 23.45 23.19
N LEU A 349 30.12 22.99 21.97
CA LEU A 349 30.14 21.59 21.58
C LEU A 349 31.35 20.81 22.08
N ILE A 350 32.42 21.51 22.42
CA ILE A 350 33.66 20.90 22.93
C ILE A 350 33.42 20.26 24.31
N GLU A 351 32.31 20.59 24.98
CA GLU A 351 31.96 20.15 26.33
C GLU A 351 30.75 19.21 26.36
N PHE A 352 30.55 18.37 25.33
CA PHE A 352 29.50 17.35 25.32
C PHE A 352 29.82 16.19 26.28
N THR A 353 29.84 16.49 27.58
CA THR A 353 29.93 15.50 28.64
C THR A 353 28.65 14.67 28.70
N ALA A 354 28.70 13.48 29.31
CA ALA A 354 27.51 12.65 29.52
C ALA A 354 26.40 13.40 30.30
N GLU A 355 26.78 14.34 31.17
CA GLU A 355 25.84 15.21 31.89
C GLU A 355 25.18 16.24 30.95
N ALA A 356 25.95 16.87 30.06
CA ALA A 356 25.44 17.81 29.07
C ALA A 356 24.49 17.14 28.07
N GLU A 357 24.80 15.90 27.68
CA GLU A 357 23.94 15.05 26.84
C GLU A 357 22.62 14.71 27.54
N HIS A 358 22.68 14.29 28.80
CA HIS A 358 21.48 14.00 29.59
C HIS A 358 20.57 15.24 29.74
N GLU A 359 21.16 16.41 30.04
CA GLU A 359 20.41 17.66 30.15
C GLU A 359 19.81 18.12 28.81
N LEU A 360 20.52 17.90 27.70
CA LEU A 360 19.98 18.14 26.36
C LEU A 360 18.77 17.24 26.09
N HIS A 361 18.93 15.94 26.33
CA HIS A 361 17.88 14.94 26.09
C HIS A 361 16.61 15.27 26.90
N LYS A 362 16.76 15.60 28.17
CA LYS A 362 15.67 16.01 29.06
C LYS A 362 14.97 17.29 28.61
N ALA A 363 15.72 18.29 28.15
CA ALA A 363 15.17 19.55 27.65
C ALA A 363 14.36 19.34 26.36
N VAL A 364 14.90 18.55 25.41
CA VAL A 364 14.21 18.21 24.17
C VAL A 364 12.96 17.38 24.45
N HIS A 365 13.06 16.38 25.34
CA HIS A 365 11.94 15.51 25.70
C HIS A 365 10.78 16.30 26.30
N ARG A 366 11.04 17.14 27.32
CA ARG A 366 10.00 17.96 27.96
C ARG A 366 9.27 18.85 26.95
N ARG A 367 10.02 19.51 26.05
CA ARG A 367 9.42 20.41 25.07
C ARG A 367 8.60 19.65 24.03
N LEU A 368 9.10 18.50 23.56
CA LEU A 368 8.37 17.66 22.62
C LEU A 368 7.09 17.11 23.26
N GLU A 369 7.15 16.71 24.53
CA GLU A 369 6.01 16.23 25.30
C GLU A 369 4.94 17.31 25.47
N ASP A 370 5.32 18.55 25.81
CA ASP A 370 4.38 19.68 25.91
C ASP A 370 3.71 19.98 24.56
N SER A 371 4.48 19.99 23.46
CA SER A 371 3.96 20.17 22.10
C SER A 371 3.06 19.01 21.65
N ALA A 372 3.41 17.77 22.00
CA ALA A 372 2.65 16.57 21.68
C ALA A 372 1.30 16.57 22.39
N ARG A 373 1.26 16.91 23.69
CA ARG A 373 0.01 16.99 24.47
C ARG A 373 -0.95 18.02 23.88
N TRP A 374 -0.43 19.14 23.38
CA TRP A 374 -1.26 20.17 22.73
C TRP A 374 -1.95 19.68 21.45
N ILE A 375 -1.39 18.66 20.80
CA ILE A 375 -1.96 18.00 19.61
C ILE A 375 -2.52 16.60 19.93
N GLY A 376 -2.82 16.28 21.19
CA GLY A 376 -3.48 15.02 21.55
C GLY A 376 -2.60 13.79 21.39
N HIS A 377 -1.29 13.97 21.54
CA HIS A 377 -0.31 12.89 21.53
C HIS A 377 0.49 12.88 22.84
N GLU A 378 1.10 11.72 23.12
CA GLU A 378 2.05 11.50 24.19
C GLU A 378 3.35 11.00 23.57
N VAL A 379 4.49 11.48 24.08
CA VAL A 379 5.81 10.93 23.73
C VAL A 379 6.13 9.84 24.73
N ALA A 380 5.92 8.58 24.33
CA ALA A 380 6.17 7.43 25.21
C ALA A 380 7.67 7.20 25.44
N SER A 381 8.49 7.46 24.43
CA SER A 381 9.94 7.44 24.55
C SER A 381 10.59 8.37 23.53
N LEU A 382 11.73 8.96 23.89
CA LEU A 382 12.60 9.70 22.99
C LEU A 382 14.03 9.18 23.20
N GLU A 383 14.71 8.85 22.11
CA GLU A 383 16.13 8.57 22.06
C GLU A 383 16.77 9.60 21.14
N LEU A 384 17.76 10.32 21.68
CA LEU A 384 18.49 11.37 20.97
C LEU A 384 19.96 10.99 20.99
N VAL A 385 20.45 10.40 19.91
CA VAL A 385 21.86 9.97 19.81
C VAL A 385 22.60 10.97 18.94
N PRO A 386 23.53 11.77 19.48
CA PRO A 386 24.41 12.57 18.64
C PRO A 386 25.24 11.62 17.78
N ARG A 387 25.21 11.79 16.45
CA ARG A 387 26.16 11.09 15.58
C ARG A 387 27.51 11.81 15.67
N THR A 388 28.23 11.53 16.75
CA THR A 388 29.65 11.90 16.88
C THR A 388 30.53 11.01 15.99
N GLU A 389 30.05 9.82 15.64
CA GLU A 389 30.66 8.96 14.64
C GLU A 389 30.29 9.45 13.24
N ILE A 390 31.08 10.36 12.66
CA ILE A 390 31.08 10.44 11.21
C ILE A 390 31.75 9.18 10.69
N GLN A 391 30.91 8.21 10.32
CA GLN A 391 31.39 7.03 9.62
C GLN A 391 32.21 7.48 8.41
N PRO A 392 33.45 7.00 8.26
CA PRO A 392 34.25 7.34 7.11
C PRO A 392 33.50 6.95 5.85
N PRO A 393 33.51 7.81 4.83
CA PRO A 393 32.77 7.56 3.61
C PRO A 393 33.29 6.28 2.95
N GLN A 394 32.38 5.54 2.33
CA GLN A 394 32.73 4.36 1.57
C GLN A 394 33.58 4.77 0.36
N ILE A 395 34.86 4.40 0.39
CA ILE A 395 35.78 4.57 -0.73
C ILE A 395 35.53 3.43 -1.72
N PRO A 396 35.30 3.71 -3.01
CA PRO A 396 35.02 2.66 -3.99
C PRO A 396 36.25 1.78 -4.25
N THR A 397 36.01 0.56 -4.74
CA THR A 397 37.08 -0.32 -5.22
C THR A 397 37.70 0.22 -6.51
N GLN A 398 39.01 0.02 -6.69
CA GLN A 398 39.69 0.30 -7.95
C GLN A 398 39.03 -0.45 -9.11
N GLY A 399 38.77 0.25 -10.20
CA GLY A 399 38.09 -0.24 -11.39
C GLY A 399 39.08 -0.65 -12.48
N TYR A 400 38.85 -0.18 -13.69
CA TYR A 400 39.69 -0.49 -14.84
C TYR A 400 40.97 0.33 -14.92
N GLY A 401 41.93 -0.12 -15.73
CA GLY A 401 43.25 0.48 -15.88
C GLY A 401 44.27 -0.10 -14.88
N PRO A 402 45.50 0.45 -14.85
CA PRO A 402 46.52 0.05 -13.90
C PRO A 402 46.02 0.22 -12.46
N HIS A 403 46.25 -0.81 -11.65
CA HIS A 403 45.95 -0.77 -10.22
C HIS A 403 47.16 -0.20 -9.48
N PHE A 404 46.87 0.55 -8.43
CA PHE A 404 47.84 1.11 -7.53
C PHE A 404 47.70 0.45 -6.15
N GLU A 405 48.80 0.27 -5.44
CA GLU A 405 48.81 -0.17 -4.05
C GLU A 405 49.71 0.74 -3.22
N ILE A 406 49.47 0.76 -1.91
CA ILE A 406 50.36 1.42 -0.96
C ILE A 406 51.49 0.44 -0.68
N SER A 407 52.73 0.75 -1.07
CA SER A 407 53.89 -0.12 -0.84
C SER A 407 54.20 -0.30 0.65
N ASP A 408 55.12 -1.21 1.00
CA ASP A 408 55.57 -1.43 2.39
C ASP A 408 56.17 -0.17 3.03
N ASN A 409 56.62 0.81 2.23
CA ASN A 409 57.13 2.10 2.68
C ASN A 409 56.02 3.16 2.83
N GLY A 410 54.78 2.81 2.51
CA GLY A 410 53.65 3.73 2.53
C GLY A 410 53.49 4.60 1.29
N ILE A 411 54.36 4.43 0.29
CA ILE A 411 54.32 5.19 -0.97
C ILE A 411 53.42 4.47 -1.97
N ILE A 412 52.55 5.19 -2.69
CA ILE A 412 51.72 4.63 -3.76
C ILE A 412 52.60 4.13 -4.90
N ASN A 413 52.40 2.89 -5.33
CA ASN A 413 53.10 2.28 -6.48
C ASN A 413 52.15 1.41 -7.30
N PHE A 414 52.58 0.89 -8.45
CA PHE A 414 51.81 -0.09 -9.21
C PHE A 414 51.61 -1.38 -8.43
N ALA A 415 50.38 -1.87 -8.40
CA ALA A 415 50.08 -3.19 -7.86
C ALA A 415 50.69 -4.28 -8.78
N PRO A 416 51.23 -5.38 -8.22
CA PRO A 416 51.81 -6.46 -9.02
C PRO A 416 50.73 -7.16 -9.85
N ALA A 417 51.06 -7.52 -11.10
CA ALA A 417 50.14 -8.03 -12.15
C ALA A 417 49.50 -9.41 -11.89
N ARG A 418 49.29 -9.83 -10.65
CA ARG A 418 49.00 -11.22 -10.27
C ARG A 418 47.53 -11.65 -10.44
N ALA A 419 46.69 -10.85 -11.08
CA ALA A 419 45.25 -11.12 -11.19
C ALA A 419 44.66 -10.99 -12.60
N LEU A 420 45.44 -10.53 -13.58
CA LEU A 420 44.97 -10.28 -14.95
C LEU A 420 45.72 -11.19 -15.92
N ASP A 421 45.03 -11.71 -16.93
CA ASP A 421 45.70 -12.37 -18.06
C ASP A 421 46.46 -11.35 -18.92
N ARG A 422 47.10 -11.85 -19.99
CA ARG A 422 47.80 -11.05 -21.00
C ARG A 422 46.90 -10.03 -21.73
N HIS A 423 45.59 -10.18 -21.63
CA HIS A 423 44.59 -9.31 -22.26
C HIS A 423 43.95 -8.32 -21.25
N GLY A 424 44.35 -8.35 -19.98
CA GLY A 424 43.80 -7.49 -18.95
C GLY A 424 42.50 -8.02 -18.33
N ASN A 425 42.12 -9.27 -18.58
CA ASN A 425 40.92 -9.90 -18.03
C ASN A 425 41.21 -10.49 -16.65
N ASN A 426 40.26 -10.33 -15.73
CA ASN A 426 40.32 -10.97 -14.41
C ASN A 426 39.82 -12.42 -14.50
N ILE A 427 40.68 -13.34 -14.95
CA ILE A 427 40.35 -14.76 -15.19
C ILE A 427 39.81 -15.45 -13.94
N VAL A 428 40.32 -15.11 -12.75
CA VAL A 428 39.83 -15.69 -11.48
C VAL A 428 38.38 -15.29 -11.21
N ARG A 429 38.00 -14.04 -11.52
CA ARG A 429 36.61 -13.59 -11.38
C ARG A 429 35.73 -14.20 -12.49
N LEU A 430 36.20 -14.21 -13.73
CA LEU A 430 35.46 -14.80 -14.86
C LEU A 430 35.16 -16.28 -14.63
N SER A 431 36.17 -17.09 -14.24
CA SER A 431 36.00 -18.52 -13.96
C SER A 431 35.02 -18.83 -12.82
N LYS A 432 34.87 -17.93 -11.85
CA LYS A 432 33.88 -18.09 -10.76
C LYS A 432 32.46 -17.72 -11.18
N LEU A 433 32.30 -16.68 -11.98
CA LEU A 433 31.00 -16.14 -12.37
C LEU A 433 30.39 -16.88 -13.57
N HIS A 434 31.22 -17.38 -14.48
CA HIS A 434 30.79 -18.00 -15.74
C HIS A 434 29.81 -19.18 -15.54
N PRO A 435 30.06 -20.16 -14.65
CA PRO A 435 29.12 -21.28 -14.45
C PRO A 435 27.78 -20.85 -13.86
N ILE A 436 27.79 -19.81 -13.00
CA ILE A 436 26.59 -19.26 -12.37
C ILE A 436 25.72 -18.58 -13.43
N LEU A 437 26.33 -17.77 -14.30
CA LEU A 437 25.62 -17.12 -15.40
C LEU A 437 25.01 -18.14 -16.37
N CYS A 438 25.77 -19.17 -16.77
CA CYS A 438 25.24 -20.24 -17.62
C CYS A 438 23.99 -20.87 -16.99
N THR A 439 24.07 -21.23 -15.71
CA THR A 439 22.95 -21.85 -14.98
C THR A 439 21.73 -20.92 -14.92
N LEU A 440 21.92 -19.65 -14.57
CA LEU A 440 20.83 -18.67 -14.50
C LEU A 440 20.18 -18.44 -15.86
N THR A 441 20.97 -18.35 -16.93
CA THR A 441 20.43 -18.19 -18.27
C THR A 441 19.67 -19.44 -18.74
N SER A 442 20.18 -20.65 -18.50
CA SER A 442 19.47 -21.88 -18.84
C SER A 442 18.12 -21.97 -18.11
N ASN A 443 18.11 -21.69 -16.80
CA ASN A 443 16.89 -21.68 -15.99
C ASN A 443 15.89 -20.62 -16.48
N LEU A 444 16.36 -19.42 -16.84
CA LEU A 444 15.51 -18.36 -17.37
C LEU A 444 14.87 -18.76 -18.70
N VAL A 445 15.65 -19.31 -19.64
CA VAL A 445 15.13 -19.76 -20.95
C VAL A 445 14.12 -20.89 -20.77
N GLU A 446 14.41 -21.84 -19.88
CA GLU A 446 13.50 -22.93 -19.56
C GLU A 446 12.19 -22.41 -18.96
N ALA A 447 12.26 -21.51 -17.98
CA ALA A 447 11.08 -20.95 -17.33
C ALA A 447 10.21 -20.11 -18.30
N LEU A 448 10.82 -19.42 -19.26
CA LEU A 448 10.11 -18.68 -20.31
C LEU A 448 9.55 -19.58 -21.41
N GLY A 449 10.03 -20.82 -21.56
CA GLY A 449 9.73 -21.70 -22.69
C GLY A 449 8.54 -22.65 -22.52
N HIS A 450 7.86 -22.67 -21.37
CA HIS A 450 6.78 -23.61 -21.09
C HIS A 450 5.41 -23.06 -21.51
N GLY A 451 4.69 -23.81 -22.37
CA GLY A 451 3.28 -23.56 -22.69
C GLY A 451 3.02 -22.40 -23.66
N ASN A 452 2.00 -21.59 -23.39
CA ASN A 452 1.78 -20.34 -24.12
C ASN A 452 2.85 -19.34 -23.67
N ILE A 453 3.58 -18.73 -24.60
CA ILE A 453 4.74 -17.86 -24.31
C ILE A 453 4.34 -16.39 -24.57
N PRO A 454 3.65 -15.74 -23.62
CA PRO A 454 3.23 -14.35 -23.79
C PRO A 454 4.44 -13.41 -23.93
N HIS A 455 5.57 -13.75 -23.33
CA HIS A 455 6.81 -12.96 -23.39
C HIS A 455 7.80 -13.50 -24.43
N CYS A 456 7.34 -13.82 -25.65
CA CYS A 456 8.17 -14.43 -26.69
C CYS A 456 9.42 -13.60 -27.01
N TYR A 457 9.29 -12.27 -27.09
CA TYR A 457 10.43 -11.38 -27.33
C TYR A 457 11.49 -11.45 -26.21
N LEU A 458 11.07 -11.57 -24.95
CA LEU A 458 11.99 -11.72 -23.82
C LEU A 458 12.71 -13.07 -23.86
N LYS A 459 11.99 -14.14 -24.22
CA LYS A 459 12.57 -15.48 -24.42
C LYS A 459 13.62 -15.48 -25.53
N ASP A 460 13.32 -14.89 -26.68
CA ASP A 460 14.25 -14.81 -27.81
C ASP A 460 15.56 -14.10 -27.41
N ARG A 461 15.47 -13.04 -26.58
CA ARG A 461 16.67 -12.35 -26.05
C ARG A 461 17.43 -13.17 -25.02
N ALA A 462 16.73 -13.91 -24.16
CA ALA A 462 17.37 -14.82 -23.23
C ALA A 462 18.11 -15.96 -23.97
N GLU A 463 17.53 -16.48 -25.05
CA GLU A 463 18.16 -17.50 -25.90
C GLU A 463 19.39 -16.97 -26.64
N ALA A 464 19.33 -15.77 -27.20
CA ALA A 464 20.48 -15.13 -27.85
C ALA A 464 21.62 -14.86 -26.86
N TYR A 465 21.30 -14.48 -25.61
CA TYR A 465 22.29 -14.35 -24.55
C TYR A 465 22.91 -15.71 -24.19
N ARG A 466 22.08 -16.75 -24.07
CA ARG A 466 22.51 -18.12 -23.75
C ARG A 466 23.53 -18.66 -24.75
N GLU A 467 23.25 -18.49 -26.04
CA GLU A 467 24.13 -18.92 -27.13
C GLU A 467 25.56 -18.35 -26.98
N LEU A 468 25.70 -17.12 -26.48
CA LEU A 468 26.99 -16.48 -26.30
C LEU A 468 27.68 -16.92 -25.00
N ILE A 469 26.95 -16.96 -23.89
CA ILE A 469 27.53 -17.24 -22.57
C ILE A 469 27.92 -18.72 -22.41
N GLU A 470 27.31 -19.65 -23.14
CA GLU A 470 27.65 -21.09 -23.08
C GLU A 470 29.00 -21.43 -23.75
N HIS A 471 29.61 -20.50 -24.49
CA HIS A 471 30.97 -20.66 -24.98
C HIS A 471 31.99 -20.66 -23.82
N SER A 472 33.16 -21.27 -24.05
CA SER A 472 34.26 -21.20 -23.09
C SER A 472 34.76 -19.76 -22.93
N ILE A 473 35.25 -19.39 -21.74
CA ILE A 473 35.68 -18.01 -21.43
C ILE A 473 36.65 -17.45 -22.49
N ASP A 474 37.55 -18.30 -23.00
CA ASP A 474 38.56 -17.92 -23.99
C ASP A 474 37.99 -17.65 -25.40
N THR A 475 36.72 -18.03 -25.63
CA THR A 475 36.03 -17.96 -26.93
C THR A 475 34.80 -17.03 -26.92
N ILE A 476 34.43 -16.47 -25.77
CA ILE A 476 33.32 -15.53 -25.67
C ILE A 476 33.70 -14.22 -26.36
N ASP A 477 32.83 -13.75 -27.28
CA ASP A 477 32.86 -12.38 -27.79
C ASP A 477 32.17 -11.47 -26.75
N PHE A 478 32.97 -10.78 -25.92
CA PHE A 478 32.43 -10.01 -24.80
C PHE A 478 31.69 -8.74 -25.26
N ALA A 479 32.06 -8.17 -26.42
CA ALA A 479 31.31 -7.07 -27.01
C ALA A 479 29.90 -7.50 -27.42
N ARG A 480 29.79 -8.63 -28.12
CA ARG A 480 28.48 -9.17 -28.51
C ARG A 480 27.66 -9.58 -27.28
N LEU A 481 28.31 -10.18 -26.27
CA LEU A 481 27.66 -10.55 -25.01
C LEU A 481 27.10 -9.32 -24.28
N TYR A 482 27.84 -8.20 -24.25
CA TYR A 482 27.36 -6.94 -23.67
C TYR A 482 26.11 -6.40 -24.39
N VAL A 483 26.11 -6.43 -25.73
CA VAL A 483 24.98 -5.97 -26.54
C VAL A 483 23.74 -6.82 -26.26
N GLU A 484 23.87 -8.14 -26.19
CA GLU A 484 22.73 -9.00 -25.88
C GLU A 484 22.25 -8.86 -24.43
N GLY A 485 23.15 -8.65 -23.46
CA GLY A 485 22.75 -8.33 -22.09
C GLY A 485 21.96 -7.02 -21.98
N THR A 486 22.37 -5.99 -22.74
CA THR A 486 21.65 -4.71 -22.83
C THR A 486 20.28 -4.88 -23.49
N ARG A 487 20.19 -5.66 -24.58
CA ARG A 487 18.93 -5.97 -25.25
C ARG A 487 17.97 -6.75 -24.36
N LEU A 488 18.50 -7.69 -23.57
CA LEU A 488 17.74 -8.45 -22.58
C LEU A 488 17.16 -7.54 -21.49
N ALA A 489 17.96 -6.61 -20.95
CA ALA A 489 17.49 -5.63 -19.96
C ALA A 489 16.39 -4.71 -20.53
N ASN A 490 16.48 -4.32 -21.80
CA ASN A 490 15.45 -3.53 -22.45
C ASN A 490 14.17 -4.35 -22.69
N ALA A 491 14.30 -5.61 -23.13
CA ALA A 491 13.16 -6.51 -23.29
C ALA A 491 12.41 -6.73 -21.97
N MET A 492 13.12 -6.82 -20.84
CA MET A 492 12.53 -6.86 -19.50
C MET A 492 11.69 -5.61 -19.22
N LYS A 493 12.27 -4.41 -19.44
CA LYS A 493 11.56 -3.14 -19.21
C LYS A 493 10.31 -3.02 -20.07
N THR A 494 10.38 -3.43 -21.34
CA THR A 494 9.21 -3.46 -22.23
C THR A 494 8.16 -4.43 -21.72
N ALA A 495 8.54 -5.64 -21.31
CA ALA A 495 7.60 -6.63 -20.77
C ALA A 495 6.91 -6.17 -19.48
N LEU A 496 7.57 -5.34 -18.66
CA LEU A 496 6.98 -4.76 -17.45
C LEU A 496 6.08 -3.53 -17.70
N ALA A 497 6.31 -2.82 -18.81
CA ALA A 497 5.55 -1.62 -19.17
C ALA A 497 4.30 -1.93 -20.01
N ASP A 498 4.23 -3.11 -20.62
CA ASP A 498 3.13 -3.55 -21.45
C ASP A 498 2.01 -4.15 -20.58
N GLU A 499 0.96 -3.36 -20.33
CA GLU A 499 -0.19 -3.74 -19.51
C GLU A 499 -1.01 -4.89 -20.11
N ASP A 500 -0.87 -5.15 -21.42
CA ASP A 500 -1.57 -6.23 -22.11
C ASP A 500 -0.88 -7.61 -21.91
N LEU A 501 0.36 -7.63 -21.41
CA LEU A 501 1.07 -8.86 -21.07
C LEU A 501 0.79 -9.27 -19.61
N PRO A 502 0.67 -10.58 -19.32
CA PRO A 502 0.59 -11.05 -17.94
C PRO A 502 1.86 -10.65 -17.17
N GLN A 503 1.73 -10.40 -15.87
CA GLN A 503 2.90 -10.13 -15.04
C GLN A 503 3.86 -11.33 -15.04
N LEU A 504 5.16 -11.05 -15.09
CA LEU A 504 6.19 -12.09 -14.96
C LEU A 504 6.02 -12.81 -13.62
N ALA A 505 6.02 -14.14 -13.65
CA ALA A 505 6.01 -14.93 -12.43
C ALA A 505 7.25 -14.56 -11.59
N HIS A 506 7.07 -14.42 -10.27
CA HIS A 506 8.15 -14.00 -9.36
C HIS A 506 9.48 -14.75 -9.56
N PRO A 507 9.51 -16.09 -9.73
CA PRO A 507 10.77 -16.81 -9.96
C PRO A 507 11.48 -16.42 -11.27
N VAL A 508 10.72 -16.05 -12.31
CA VAL A 508 11.27 -15.59 -13.60
C VAL A 508 11.89 -14.21 -13.45
N GLN A 509 11.18 -13.32 -12.75
CA GLN A 509 11.68 -11.97 -12.47
C GLN A 509 12.96 -12.01 -11.63
N GLU A 510 12.99 -12.80 -10.56
CA GLU A 510 14.15 -12.97 -9.70
C GLU A 510 15.37 -13.52 -10.46
N ALA A 511 15.16 -14.53 -11.32
CA ALA A 511 16.22 -15.09 -12.15
C ALA A 511 16.77 -14.07 -13.15
N LEU A 512 15.89 -13.27 -13.75
CA LEU A 512 16.25 -12.23 -14.72
C LEU A 512 17.03 -11.08 -14.07
N ASP A 513 16.57 -10.59 -12.90
CA ASP A 513 17.27 -9.56 -12.13
C ASP A 513 18.67 -10.04 -11.70
N SER A 514 18.75 -11.26 -11.18
CA SER A 514 20.03 -11.89 -10.79
C SER A 514 20.98 -12.03 -11.97
N LEU A 515 20.47 -12.46 -13.13
CA LEU A 515 21.23 -12.60 -14.37
C LEU A 515 21.79 -11.26 -14.83
N LEU A 516 20.97 -10.20 -14.88
CA LEU A 516 21.37 -8.87 -15.35
C LEU A 516 22.40 -8.22 -14.39
N GLN A 517 22.23 -8.40 -13.08
CA GLN A 517 23.18 -7.91 -12.10
C GLN A 517 24.55 -8.61 -12.23
N LEU A 518 24.56 -9.94 -12.37
CA LEU A 518 25.79 -10.70 -12.53
C LEU A 518 26.44 -10.47 -13.90
N HIS A 519 25.65 -10.25 -14.96
CA HIS A 519 26.15 -9.91 -16.29
C HIS A 519 27.03 -8.66 -16.25
N GLY A 520 26.57 -7.57 -15.61
CA GLY A 520 27.38 -6.36 -15.48
C GLY A 520 28.71 -6.61 -14.77
N THR A 521 28.70 -7.43 -13.72
CA THR A 521 29.93 -7.81 -12.98
C THR A 521 30.87 -8.65 -13.84
N PHE A 522 30.32 -9.54 -14.67
CA PHE A 522 31.08 -10.41 -15.56
C PHE A 522 31.72 -9.63 -16.71
N VAL A 523 30.97 -8.74 -17.37
CA VAL A 523 31.49 -7.85 -18.41
C VAL A 523 32.59 -6.95 -17.86
N LEU A 524 32.41 -6.38 -16.66
CA LEU A 524 33.43 -5.56 -15.99
C LEU A 524 34.69 -6.33 -15.58
N ALA A 525 34.66 -7.66 -15.57
CA ALA A 525 35.85 -8.48 -15.34
C ALA A 525 36.71 -8.65 -16.60
N THR A 526 36.29 -8.09 -17.74
CA THR A 526 36.98 -8.15 -19.03
C THR A 526 37.50 -6.78 -19.44
N ALA A 527 38.65 -6.74 -20.12
CA ALA A 527 39.19 -5.48 -20.64
C ALA A 527 38.27 -4.85 -21.70
N GLU A 528 37.62 -5.67 -22.53
CA GLU A 528 36.69 -5.23 -23.56
C GLU A 528 35.39 -4.65 -22.98
N GLY A 529 34.81 -5.31 -21.98
CA GLY A 529 33.60 -4.82 -21.31
C GLY A 529 33.81 -3.50 -20.57
N ILE A 530 34.99 -3.34 -20.00
CA ILE A 530 35.47 -2.07 -19.46
C ILE A 530 35.50 -0.97 -20.53
N GLU A 531 36.06 -1.28 -21.71
CA GLU A 531 36.16 -0.32 -22.83
C GLU A 531 34.77 0.14 -23.29
N ILE A 532 33.83 -0.80 -23.41
CA ILE A 532 32.47 -0.53 -23.88
C ILE A 532 31.68 0.34 -22.89
N ILE A 533 31.73 0.03 -21.59
CA ILE A 533 31.03 0.80 -20.57
C ILE A 533 31.59 2.24 -20.51
N ALA A 534 32.89 2.38 -20.63
CA ALA A 534 33.50 3.70 -20.60
C ALA A 534 33.27 4.48 -21.92
N ALA A 535 33.10 3.80 -23.06
CA ALA A 535 32.59 4.43 -24.28
C ALA A 535 31.14 4.92 -24.11
N GLU A 536 30.29 4.17 -23.41
CA GLU A 536 28.93 4.63 -23.05
C GLU A 536 28.95 5.83 -22.09
N GLU A 537 29.79 5.81 -21.06
CA GLU A 537 29.98 6.95 -20.15
C GLU A 537 30.44 8.20 -20.91
N ARG A 538 31.32 8.05 -21.90
CA ARG A 538 31.75 9.15 -22.78
C ARG A 538 30.63 9.66 -23.68
N TYR A 539 29.78 8.78 -24.21
CA TYR A 539 28.63 9.19 -25.03
C TYR A 539 27.65 10.08 -24.26
N ARG A 540 27.67 10.00 -22.91
CA ARG A 540 26.87 10.86 -22.03
C ARG A 540 27.52 12.22 -21.74
N ARG A 541 28.81 12.42 -22.05
CA ARG A 541 29.53 13.68 -21.80
C ARG A 541 29.51 14.58 -23.03
N THR A 542 29.29 15.85 -22.81
CA THR A 542 29.51 16.90 -23.82
C THR A 542 31.02 17.15 -24.02
N PRO A 543 31.43 17.72 -25.18
CA PRO A 543 32.84 18.08 -25.40
C PRO A 543 33.41 19.04 -24.33
N GLN A 544 32.56 19.90 -23.76
CA GLN A 544 32.94 20.79 -22.68
C GLN A 544 33.22 20.01 -21.39
N GLU A 545 32.32 19.10 -20.99
CA GLU A 545 32.53 18.24 -19.82
C GLU A 545 33.78 17.36 -19.98
N GLU A 546 34.08 16.86 -21.19
CA GLU A 546 35.32 16.11 -21.46
C GLU A 546 36.57 16.99 -21.31
N ALA A 547 36.53 18.25 -21.76
CA ALA A 547 37.64 19.19 -21.58
C ALA A 547 37.85 19.58 -20.11
N GLU A 548 36.78 19.78 -19.35
CA GLU A 548 36.81 20.07 -17.91
C GLU A 548 37.35 18.88 -17.12
N HIS A 549 36.86 17.67 -17.40
CA HIS A 549 37.36 16.43 -16.81
C HIS A 549 38.86 16.24 -17.06
N ARG A 550 39.28 16.43 -18.31
CA ARG A 550 40.69 16.37 -18.69
C ARG A 550 41.54 17.38 -17.93
N ALA A 551 41.09 18.64 -17.85
CA ALA A 551 41.82 19.68 -17.14
C ALA A 551 41.97 19.36 -15.64
N ALA A 552 40.90 18.86 -15.01
CA ALA A 552 40.93 18.41 -13.62
C ALA A 552 41.87 17.21 -13.42
N ALA A 553 41.83 16.22 -14.31
CA ALA A 553 42.68 15.04 -14.28
C ALA A 553 44.17 15.38 -14.43
N ILE A 554 44.53 16.24 -15.39
CA ILE A 554 45.91 16.71 -15.58
C ILE A 554 46.36 17.49 -14.34
N SER A 555 45.56 18.43 -13.84
CA SER A 555 45.89 19.23 -12.66
C SER A 555 46.16 18.36 -11.44
N PHE A 556 45.35 17.32 -11.21
CA PHE A 556 45.58 16.36 -10.14
C PHE A 556 46.85 15.52 -10.36
N ALA A 557 47.07 15.02 -11.57
CA ALA A 557 48.25 14.22 -11.87
C ALA A 557 49.57 15.03 -11.78
N GLU A 558 49.56 16.31 -12.14
CA GLU A 558 50.69 17.24 -11.94
C GLU A 558 50.99 17.42 -10.46
N SER A 559 49.96 17.59 -9.63
CA SER A 559 50.13 17.67 -8.17
C SER A 559 50.79 16.42 -7.59
N LEU A 560 50.48 15.24 -8.12
CA LEU A 560 51.11 13.98 -7.69
C LEU A 560 52.62 13.91 -8.02
N GLN A 561 53.08 14.51 -9.12
CA GLN A 561 54.52 14.54 -9.44
C GLN A 561 55.34 15.35 -8.44
N ASN A 562 54.72 16.33 -7.80
CA ASN A 562 55.36 17.19 -6.81
C ASN A 562 55.38 16.56 -5.40
N GLU A 563 54.81 15.35 -5.24
CA GLU A 563 54.68 14.68 -3.93
C GLU A 563 55.36 13.29 -3.94
N PRO A 564 56.71 13.20 -4.04
CA PRO A 564 57.44 11.93 -4.09
C PRO A 564 57.34 11.10 -2.81
N ASN A 565 56.90 11.72 -1.70
CA ASN A 565 56.61 11.02 -0.44
C ASN A 565 55.24 10.34 -0.45
N LEU A 566 54.34 10.74 -1.36
CA LEU A 566 53.00 10.16 -1.51
C LEU A 566 52.98 9.05 -2.56
N ILE A 567 53.63 9.26 -3.70
CA ILE A 567 53.60 8.35 -4.85
C ILE A 567 54.99 8.16 -5.47
N ASP A 568 55.29 6.95 -5.92
CA ASP A 568 56.53 6.63 -6.61
C ASP A 568 56.68 7.52 -7.86
N PRO A 569 57.83 8.17 -8.10
CA PRO A 569 58.00 9.10 -9.22
C PRO A 569 57.68 8.49 -10.60
N LYS A 570 57.92 7.19 -10.80
CA LYS A 570 57.57 6.51 -12.06
C LYS A 570 56.07 6.33 -12.19
N ALA A 571 55.40 5.97 -11.09
CA ALA A 571 53.94 5.87 -11.06
C ALA A 571 53.29 7.25 -11.28
N ALA A 572 53.78 8.31 -10.63
CA ALA A 572 53.30 9.69 -10.82
C ALA A 572 53.51 10.18 -12.27
N SER A 573 54.68 9.91 -12.84
CA SER A 573 54.96 10.22 -14.25
C SER A 573 54.00 9.50 -15.19
N PHE A 574 53.77 8.20 -14.96
CA PHE A 574 52.82 7.43 -15.74
C PHE A 574 51.39 7.98 -15.64
N VAL A 575 50.92 8.33 -14.44
CA VAL A 575 49.58 8.91 -14.24
C VAL A 575 49.43 10.23 -15.01
N LEU A 576 50.45 11.10 -14.98
CA LEU A 576 50.41 12.37 -15.71
C LEU A 576 50.38 12.17 -17.23
N GLU A 577 51.29 11.37 -17.77
CA GLU A 577 51.32 11.12 -19.21
C GLU A 577 50.02 10.47 -19.68
N THR A 578 49.49 9.55 -18.89
CA THR A 578 48.20 8.93 -19.13
C THR A 578 47.05 9.95 -19.09
N ALA A 579 46.99 10.84 -18.09
CA ALA A 579 45.98 11.89 -18.00
C ALA A 579 46.03 12.88 -19.19
N LYS A 580 47.22 13.16 -19.72
CA LYS A 580 47.40 13.99 -20.93
C LYS A 580 46.82 13.34 -22.19
N GLU A 581 46.62 12.03 -22.20
CA GLU A 581 46.03 11.31 -23.33
C GLU A 581 44.48 11.33 -23.35
N ILE A 582 43.82 11.83 -22.29
CA ILE A 582 42.36 12.01 -22.29
C ILE A 582 41.95 12.89 -23.49
N GLY A 583 41.09 12.33 -24.34
CA GLY A 583 40.57 12.96 -25.55
C GLY A 583 41.62 13.21 -26.63
N ARG A 584 42.76 12.50 -26.62
CA ARG A 584 43.84 12.61 -27.63
C ARG A 584 44.17 11.27 -28.28
N GLY A 585 44.91 11.35 -29.38
CA GLY A 585 45.42 10.20 -30.13
C GLY A 585 44.51 9.80 -31.30
N ALA A 586 44.91 8.72 -31.98
CA ALA A 586 44.16 8.16 -33.10
C ALA A 586 42.83 7.49 -32.66
N ASN A 587 42.74 7.13 -31.38
CA ASN A 587 41.55 6.54 -30.76
C ASN A 587 41.25 7.27 -29.44
N PRO A 588 40.77 8.53 -29.50
CA PRO A 588 40.56 9.35 -28.31
C PRO A 588 39.56 8.73 -27.33
N GLU A 589 38.68 7.84 -27.78
CA GLU A 589 37.77 7.07 -26.95
C GLU A 589 38.58 6.16 -26.02
N ARG A 590 39.43 5.30 -26.58
CA ARG A 590 40.19 4.29 -25.85
C ARG A 590 41.19 4.90 -24.88
N SER A 591 41.88 5.96 -25.30
CA SER A 591 42.81 6.68 -24.44
C SER A 591 42.07 7.39 -23.29
N SER A 592 40.93 8.03 -23.55
CA SER A 592 40.07 8.63 -22.50
C SER A 592 39.62 7.63 -21.46
N VAL A 593 39.23 6.42 -21.87
CA VAL A 593 38.89 5.34 -20.94
C VAL A 593 40.08 5.03 -20.06
N ILE A 594 41.15 4.46 -20.62
CA ILE A 594 42.31 3.98 -19.84
C ILE A 594 42.83 5.09 -18.92
N ALA A 595 42.85 6.33 -19.40
CA ALA A 595 43.31 7.45 -18.63
C ALA A 595 42.40 7.85 -17.47
N SER A 596 41.09 7.91 -17.68
CA SER A 596 40.13 8.21 -16.62
C SER A 596 40.14 7.12 -15.54
N GLY A 597 40.26 5.85 -15.95
CA GLY A 597 40.41 4.71 -15.03
C GLY A 597 41.68 4.78 -14.19
N THR A 598 42.80 5.12 -14.82
CA THR A 598 44.08 5.34 -14.14
C THR A 598 43.97 6.43 -13.08
N VAL A 599 43.39 7.59 -13.45
CA VAL A 599 43.17 8.73 -12.54
C VAL A 599 42.24 8.37 -11.39
N LYS A 600 41.17 7.62 -11.66
CA LYS A 600 40.24 7.11 -10.65
C LYS A 600 40.89 6.12 -9.69
N ASN A 601 41.68 5.18 -10.20
CA ASN A 601 42.34 4.18 -9.37
C ASN A 601 43.37 4.82 -8.44
N VAL A 602 44.17 5.76 -8.94
CA VAL A 602 45.14 6.46 -8.08
C VAL A 602 44.43 7.39 -7.08
N SER A 603 43.34 8.07 -7.47
CA SER A 603 42.57 8.91 -6.53
C SER A 603 41.96 8.10 -5.39
N ILE A 604 41.49 6.87 -5.66
CA ILE A 604 41.03 5.92 -4.63
C ILE A 604 42.12 5.64 -3.60
N VAL A 605 43.35 5.36 -4.04
CA VAL A 605 44.47 5.07 -3.13
C VAL A 605 44.89 6.31 -2.35
N VAL A 606 44.95 7.47 -3.01
CA VAL A 606 45.24 8.77 -2.37
C VAL A 606 44.22 9.09 -1.27
N SER A 607 42.92 8.96 -1.56
CA SER A 607 41.85 9.16 -0.58
C SER A 607 41.92 8.17 0.57
N THR A 608 42.27 6.91 0.29
CA THR A 608 42.47 5.89 1.33
C THR A 608 43.58 6.29 2.29
N LEU A 609 44.70 6.80 1.77
CA LEU A 609 45.81 7.31 2.59
C LEU A 609 45.38 8.51 3.44
N GLY A 610 44.64 9.45 2.86
CA GLY A 610 44.06 10.56 3.61
C GLY A 610 43.19 10.06 4.76
N THR A 611 42.27 9.14 4.48
CA THR A 611 41.34 8.61 5.49
C THR A 611 42.07 7.90 6.62
N LEU A 612 43.07 7.09 6.29
CA LEU A 612 43.93 6.43 7.29
C LEU A 612 44.69 7.43 8.15
N GLY A 613 45.23 8.50 7.56
CA GLY A 613 45.98 9.51 8.27
C GLY A 613 45.13 10.35 9.22
N ALA A 614 43.95 10.79 8.78
CA ALA A 614 43.05 11.55 9.63
C ALA A 614 42.52 10.69 10.79
N ALA A 615 42.05 9.45 10.52
CA ALA A 615 41.59 8.53 11.56
C ALA A 615 42.68 8.23 12.60
N SER A 616 43.91 8.00 12.16
CA SER A 616 45.05 7.74 13.06
C SER A 616 45.37 8.95 13.93
N THR A 617 45.33 10.16 13.36
CA THR A 617 45.58 11.41 14.08
C THR A 617 44.49 11.68 15.12
N ALA A 618 43.23 11.46 14.76
CA ALA A 618 42.08 11.64 15.65
C ALA A 618 42.07 10.67 16.82
N ALA A 619 42.46 9.42 16.58
CA ALA A 619 42.60 8.42 17.63
C ALA A 619 43.66 8.81 18.67
N VAL A 620 44.81 9.29 18.21
CA VAL A 620 45.87 9.78 19.11
C VAL A 620 45.41 11.01 19.88
N ALA A 621 44.69 11.93 19.23
CA ALA A 621 44.18 13.14 19.87
C ALA A 621 43.07 12.87 20.90
N SER A 622 42.20 11.90 20.63
CA SER A 622 41.08 11.53 21.52
C SER A 622 41.49 10.63 22.69
N GLY A 623 42.61 9.91 22.58
CA GLY A 623 43.05 8.97 23.62
C GLY A 623 42.14 7.74 23.77
N ILE A 624 41.23 7.51 22.82
CA ILE A 624 40.25 6.41 22.85
C ILE A 624 40.62 5.39 21.75
N PRO A 625 41.23 4.24 22.10
CA PRO A 625 41.61 3.21 21.12
C PRO A 625 40.45 2.64 20.32
N ALA A 626 39.23 2.63 20.88
CA ALA A 626 38.04 2.09 20.23
C ALA A 626 37.64 2.85 18.94
N LEU A 627 37.95 4.14 18.85
CA LEU A 627 37.68 4.95 17.66
C LEU A 627 38.48 4.47 16.43
N VAL A 628 39.70 3.94 16.62
CA VAL A 628 40.56 3.41 15.53
C VAL A 628 39.92 2.19 14.86
N VAL A 629 39.35 1.30 15.67
CA VAL A 629 38.77 0.03 15.23
C VAL A 629 37.44 0.28 14.55
N ALA A 630 36.62 1.18 15.09
CA ALA A 630 35.29 1.48 14.57
C ALA A 630 35.33 2.36 13.30
N SER A 631 36.20 3.36 13.20
CA SER A 631 36.26 4.24 12.02
C SER A 631 37.23 3.71 10.97
N GLY A 632 38.50 3.51 11.33
CA GLY A 632 39.57 3.18 10.38
C GLY A 632 39.38 1.85 9.66
N ILE A 633 39.02 0.79 10.38
CA ILE A 633 38.87 -0.55 9.77
C ILE A 633 37.59 -0.63 8.92
N SER A 634 36.50 0.00 9.36
CA SER A 634 35.21 -0.02 8.64
C SER A 634 35.28 0.68 7.27
N ALA A 635 36.01 1.80 7.18
CA ALA A 635 36.27 2.49 5.90
C ALA A 635 36.95 1.55 4.88
N LEU A 636 37.85 0.71 5.38
CA LEU A 636 38.74 -0.13 4.59
C LEU A 636 38.14 -1.48 4.21
N VAL A 637 37.12 -1.94 4.94
CA VAL A 637 36.51 -3.26 4.74
C VAL A 637 35.80 -3.39 3.38
N VAL A 638 35.54 -2.29 2.66
CA VAL A 638 34.82 -2.32 1.38
C VAL A 638 35.76 -2.45 0.16
N GLY A 639 37.06 -2.15 0.30
CA GLY A 639 38.05 -2.24 -0.77
C GLY A 639 38.64 -3.64 -0.95
N GLU A 640 38.00 -4.54 -1.72
CA GLU A 640 38.45 -5.94 -1.88
C GLU A 640 39.88 -6.10 -2.45
N SER A 641 40.35 -5.14 -3.26
CA SER A 641 41.72 -5.13 -3.79
C SER A 641 42.74 -4.64 -2.76
N LEU A 642 42.41 -3.59 -2.00
CA LEU A 642 43.24 -3.11 -0.88
C LEU A 642 43.37 -4.18 0.20
N LYS A 643 42.26 -4.87 0.56
CA LYS A 643 42.24 -6.02 1.47
C LYS A 643 43.28 -7.10 1.16
N LYS A 644 43.49 -7.36 -0.12
CA LYS A 644 44.39 -8.42 -0.61
C LYS A 644 45.83 -7.93 -0.77
N SER A 645 46.09 -6.63 -0.67
CA SER A 645 47.45 -6.11 -0.70
C SER A 645 48.19 -6.55 0.57
N LYS A 646 49.42 -7.05 0.40
CA LYS A 646 50.28 -7.42 1.53
C LYS A 646 50.46 -6.27 2.54
N PRO A 647 50.60 -5.00 2.11
CA PRO A 647 50.78 -3.87 3.02
C PRO A 647 49.52 -3.59 3.85
N PHE A 648 48.34 -3.78 3.28
CA PHE A 648 47.08 -3.71 4.03
C PHE A 648 46.94 -4.84 5.05
N ALA A 649 47.23 -6.08 4.65
CA ALA A 649 47.22 -7.22 5.55
C ALA A 649 48.28 -7.07 6.66
N ALA A 650 49.42 -6.44 6.35
CA ALA A 650 50.45 -6.10 7.32
C ALA A 650 49.99 -4.97 8.25
N LEU A 651 49.35 -3.92 7.74
CA LEU A 651 48.82 -2.80 8.52
C LEU A 651 47.70 -3.25 9.45
N THR A 652 46.68 -3.92 8.91
CA THR A 652 45.61 -4.53 9.72
C THR A 652 46.22 -5.52 10.70
N GLY A 653 47.14 -6.38 10.26
CA GLY A 653 47.87 -7.30 11.13
C GLY A 653 48.67 -6.61 12.25
N LEU A 654 49.23 -5.42 12.03
CA LEU A 654 49.91 -4.62 13.05
C LEU A 654 48.91 -4.02 14.04
N ILE A 655 47.78 -3.53 13.55
CA ILE A 655 46.69 -3.01 14.38
C ILE A 655 46.08 -4.14 15.23
N THR A 656 45.73 -5.28 14.62
CA THR A 656 45.14 -6.42 15.32
C THR A 656 46.13 -7.04 16.29
N LYS A 657 47.40 -7.27 15.90
CA LYS A 657 48.42 -7.80 16.82
C LYS A 657 48.76 -6.83 17.96
N GLY A 658 48.70 -5.52 17.70
CA GLY A 658 48.84 -4.48 18.71
C GLY A 658 47.70 -4.55 19.71
N LEU A 659 46.45 -4.58 19.23
CA LEU A 659 45.25 -4.69 20.08
C LEU A 659 45.19 -6.01 20.86
N ASP A 660 45.62 -7.13 20.27
CA ASP A 660 45.55 -8.45 20.90
C ASP A 660 46.62 -8.69 21.99
N LYS A 661 47.69 -7.87 22.02
CA LYS A 661 48.85 -8.10 22.91
C LYS A 661 49.15 -6.96 23.88
N ALA A 662 48.65 -5.76 23.64
CA ALA A 662 49.07 -4.56 24.36
C ALA A 662 48.20 -4.27 25.59
N SER A 663 48.84 -3.86 26.69
CA SER A 663 48.18 -3.05 27.73
C SER A 663 47.83 -1.66 27.18
N ASP A 664 46.92 -0.91 27.79
CA ASP A 664 46.48 0.44 27.34
C ASP A 664 47.65 1.41 27.00
N THR A 665 48.78 1.27 27.70
CA THR A 665 50.03 2.01 27.49
C THR A 665 50.82 1.60 26.24
N GLU A 666 50.76 0.35 25.80
CA GLU A 666 51.43 -0.10 24.57
C GLU A 666 50.60 0.29 23.33
N VAL A 667 49.26 0.29 23.43
CA VAL A 667 48.36 0.70 22.34
C VAL A 667 48.60 2.16 21.93
N THR A 668 48.73 3.06 22.89
CA THR A 668 49.00 4.49 22.62
C THR A 668 50.35 4.71 21.93
N SER A 669 51.38 3.91 22.23
CA SER A 669 52.70 3.98 21.56
C SER A 669 52.66 3.46 20.11
N VAL A 670 51.87 2.40 19.86
CA VAL A 670 51.65 1.88 18.50
C VAL A 670 50.84 2.87 17.68
N LEU A 671 49.80 3.47 18.27
CA LEU A 671 48.98 4.49 17.63
C LEU A 671 49.75 5.77 17.35
N SER A 672 50.63 6.22 18.25
CA SER A 672 51.48 7.39 17.98
C SER A 672 52.47 7.12 16.85
N THR A 673 53.06 5.93 16.79
CA THR A 673 53.96 5.52 15.69
C THR A 673 53.22 5.44 14.36
N LEU A 674 52.01 4.88 14.34
CA LEU A 674 51.15 4.84 13.15
C LEU A 674 50.69 6.24 12.75
N SER A 675 50.30 7.07 13.72
CA SER A 675 49.90 8.45 13.49
C SER A 675 51.03 9.26 12.89
N GLU A 676 52.26 9.20 13.40
CA GLU A 676 53.41 9.89 12.79
C GLU A 676 53.67 9.41 11.36
N ARG A 677 53.57 8.08 11.14
CA ARG A 677 53.77 7.50 9.82
C ARG A 677 52.72 7.96 8.81
N PHE A 678 51.44 7.99 9.19
CA PHE A 678 50.37 8.44 8.31
C PHE A 678 50.24 9.96 8.27
N ARG A 679 50.71 10.71 9.27
CA ARG A 679 50.76 12.18 9.26
C ARG A 679 51.59 12.67 8.09
N LEU A 680 52.74 12.03 7.84
CA LEU A 680 53.59 12.30 6.68
C LEU A 680 52.88 12.06 5.34
N GLN A 681 51.79 11.30 5.32
CA GLN A 681 51.00 10.99 4.12
C GLN A 681 49.72 11.82 4.03
N LEU A 682 49.14 12.19 5.17
CA LEU A 682 47.97 13.07 5.24
C LEU A 682 48.29 14.48 4.74
N GLU A 683 49.45 15.02 5.12
CA GLU A 683 49.84 16.38 4.73
C GLU A 683 49.89 16.55 3.20
N PRO A 684 50.56 15.69 2.41
CA PRO A 684 50.46 15.71 0.95
C PRO A 684 49.02 15.61 0.43
N VAL A 685 48.17 14.74 1.00
CA VAL A 685 46.77 14.59 0.59
C VAL A 685 45.97 15.88 0.80
N LEU A 686 46.20 16.57 1.90
CA LEU A 686 45.58 17.87 2.18
C LEU A 686 46.11 18.98 1.26
N ARG A 687 47.39 18.94 0.86
CA ARG A 687 47.92 19.92 -0.12
C ARG A 687 47.31 19.76 -1.52
N ILE A 688 46.97 18.52 -1.92
CA ILE A 688 46.34 18.23 -3.22
C ILE A 688 44.80 18.25 -3.17
N GLU A 689 44.21 18.60 -2.02
CA GLU A 689 42.75 18.65 -1.80
C GLU A 689 42.03 19.54 -2.82
N PRO A 690 42.51 20.75 -3.19
CA PRO A 690 41.86 21.58 -4.20
C PRO A 690 41.72 20.88 -5.57
N GLN A 691 42.74 20.10 -5.96
CA GLN A 691 42.73 19.33 -7.21
C GLN A 691 41.80 18.12 -7.12
N LEU A 692 41.77 17.45 -5.97
CA LEU A 692 40.81 16.38 -5.70
C LEU A 692 39.35 16.91 -5.70
N ARG A 693 39.08 18.11 -5.18
CA ARG A 693 37.75 18.75 -5.27
C ARG A 693 37.35 19.08 -6.70
N ARG A 694 38.29 19.56 -7.52
CA ARG A 694 38.04 19.79 -8.96
C ARG A 694 37.67 18.48 -9.68
N LEU A 695 38.38 17.39 -9.37
CA LEU A 695 38.01 16.05 -9.85
C LEU A 695 36.63 15.64 -9.33
N ALA A 696 36.31 15.89 -8.07
CA ALA A 696 35.05 15.50 -7.43
C ALA A 696 33.80 16.13 -8.07
N ASN A 697 33.94 17.22 -8.82
CA ASN A 697 32.85 17.81 -9.61
C ASN A 697 32.40 16.92 -10.77
N GLN A 698 33.22 15.95 -11.16
CA GLN A 698 32.87 14.93 -12.14
C GLN A 698 32.06 13.82 -11.49
N ARG A 699 31.01 13.35 -12.18
CA ARG A 699 30.02 12.42 -11.62
C ARG A 699 30.63 11.15 -11.01
N GLU A 700 31.59 10.52 -11.71
CA GLU A 700 32.27 9.29 -11.24
C GLU A 700 33.21 9.50 -10.04
N PHE A 701 33.52 10.75 -9.70
CA PHE A 701 34.39 11.17 -8.60
C PHE A 701 33.61 11.84 -7.46
N SER A 702 32.28 11.94 -7.54
CA SER A 702 31.43 12.58 -6.51
C SER A 702 31.64 12.03 -5.09
N TRP A 703 32.10 10.78 -4.94
CA TRP A 703 32.49 10.18 -3.66
C TRP A 703 33.71 10.87 -3.01
N LEU A 704 34.57 11.54 -3.79
CA LEU A 704 35.69 12.33 -3.27
C LEU A 704 35.20 13.49 -2.40
N ASN A 705 34.12 14.20 -2.77
CA ASN A 705 33.61 15.32 -1.97
C ASN A 705 33.30 14.87 -0.54
N ARG A 706 32.56 13.76 -0.39
CA ARG A 706 32.27 13.18 0.93
C ARG A 706 33.54 12.81 1.69
N THR A 707 34.55 12.30 0.99
CA THR A 707 35.84 11.91 1.59
C THR A 707 36.64 13.12 2.04
N LEU A 708 36.71 14.17 1.23
CA LEU A 708 37.42 15.41 1.54
C LEU A 708 36.70 16.19 2.67
N ASP A 709 35.37 16.23 2.66
CA ASP A 709 34.57 16.83 3.73
C ASP A 709 34.81 16.10 5.05
N TRP A 710 34.88 14.77 5.01
CA TRP A 710 35.23 13.95 6.18
C TRP A 710 36.65 14.26 6.70
N LEU A 711 37.64 14.35 5.80
CA LEU A 711 39.02 14.71 6.17
C LEU A 711 39.13 16.10 6.80
N GLN A 712 38.28 17.04 6.38
CA GLN A 712 38.24 18.40 6.94
C GLN A 712 37.46 18.50 8.25
N TYR A 713 36.52 17.58 8.50
CA TYR A 713 35.70 17.61 9.70
C TYR A 713 36.49 17.31 10.98
N GLU A 714 37.62 16.62 10.87
CA GLU A 714 38.37 16.12 12.02
C GLU A 714 39.24 17.23 12.68
N PRO A 715 38.82 17.84 13.81
CA PRO A 715 39.33 19.13 14.28
C PRO A 715 40.82 19.11 14.67
N SER A 716 41.31 17.94 15.09
CA SER A 716 42.71 17.75 15.50
C SER A 716 43.71 17.90 14.35
N VAL A 717 43.25 17.72 13.11
CA VAL A 717 44.10 17.79 11.92
C VAL A 717 44.37 19.25 11.57
N VAL A 718 43.32 20.06 11.37
CA VAL A 718 43.47 21.44 10.86
C VAL A 718 44.14 22.38 11.88
N ASP A 719 43.71 22.36 13.15
CA ASP A 719 44.22 23.30 14.16
C ASP A 719 45.72 23.07 14.49
N ARG A 720 46.21 21.82 14.43
CA ARG A 720 47.64 21.52 14.63
C ARG A 720 48.49 21.95 13.44
N PHE A 721 48.05 21.68 12.21
CA PHE A 721 48.80 22.04 11.01
C PHE A 721 48.90 23.57 10.84
N SER A 722 47.83 24.33 11.10
CA SER A 722 47.89 25.79 11.03
C SER A 722 48.88 26.38 12.04
N SER A 723 48.96 25.84 13.26
CA SER A 723 49.86 26.36 14.30
C SER A 723 51.36 26.06 14.09
N GLU A 724 51.71 24.95 13.41
CA GLU A 724 53.11 24.62 13.08
C GLU A 724 53.62 25.37 11.85
N THR A 725 52.74 25.66 10.89
CA THR A 725 53.11 26.36 9.65
C THR A 725 53.34 27.85 9.87
N GLU A 726 52.66 28.48 10.85
CA GLU A 726 52.94 29.87 11.25
C GLU A 726 54.25 30.04 12.03
N ASN A 727 54.83 28.93 12.54
CA ASN A 727 56.09 28.94 13.30
C ASN A 727 57.32 28.51 12.47
N ARG A 728 57.17 28.24 11.17
CA ARG A 728 58.25 27.96 10.22
C ARG A 728 58.31 29.06 9.16
#